data_AF-A0A9X1XDC7-F1
#
_entry.id   AF-A0A9X1XDC7-F1
#
_cell.length_a   1.000
_cell.length_b   1.000
_cell.length_c   1.000
_cell.angle_alpha   90.00
_cell.angle_beta   90.00
_cell.angle_gamma   90.00
#
_symmetry.space_group_name_H-M   'P 1'
#
loop_
_entity.id
_entity.type
_entity.pdbx_description
1 polymer ?
#
loop_
_entity_poly.entity_id
_entity_poly.type
_entity_poly.pdbx_seq_one_letter_code
_entity_poly.pdbx_strand_id
1 'polypeptide(L)'
;MDKKKALKIATATTVAASAFVSVAPATFAASTSAASKAVTKAEADAKKVKDQYNAKKLAFKKIDTKAAVSSYNKAVAEVKKLSKGKTKSALESKLKAVKGIHTYAANYNKALDLGAALATATKNVNDELKKADFDLAGAKKDQAALKTATANFSKHVVKGTVYGESPRAQFTAKYLTPAKTAATAVDKKIKAVEAELNDVKVATASVEALELAVKALKDEASVKTAEDLVAPAKADLAKVETKAVKEDLTTRIANAEKAIADKKAELAVPKVESVSAINAKTVTVTFSKALDAKTLKDSNAADVITVAAGEGALDAGTITQELSADGKTLTLKAQKFFKGEYTVKVPFEIVKAVSGQFVSPVNQKVTVSDTTAPVLSSAKATVKDTKDGIKSVTLTFNEDVSSIDTVKIGNQNYTPVIVGNTATINVDLDATKAYDLTVVNATDAAGNMKDVQSAPVTVSVDNVAPSITSVVPAGENKVKVTLDKELKNDSLVLSAKVGTFTTDIFSSAVVNPENKKEYTVTLNSSYLFKNGSTDTVTLTVAKDALQDSLGNSNATEITKSVTLAKDTTTPAVSNVATTVVNGKVTAFELTFNEEVTSLDASKVYVVNSKGEIMSLANVATPLVNVDDNKKVVFTLVNGLTADKYSFDLAEGFVTDKSLAANKNTKYSFMVDVTEAGKPVETTFTIADVTETDNVVTVDFGAKVKATGTGSALNPASYQVNGVTLPSDTKIEFAKDNNGAVVQSQVVITLPEGFVKTSDTKAVFRVTGVQTLDNKVSNPFIKTIDVEDNAAPEAKSFVATDLDEITVTYSEALKAIVLGSDVTDEVNLYDSKGASVAIEDATVSAEGKLVLTVADSSVVTKLTTVETKDSAEILDLAGNLQKVGLTVNK
;
A
#
# COMPACT_ATOMS: atom_id res chain seq x y z
N MET A 1 -72.70 -56.16 40.72
CA MET A 1 -74.02 -55.80 41.25
C MET A 1 -75.02 -55.71 40.11
N ASP A 2 -76.09 -56.48 40.25
CA ASP A 2 -77.44 -56.22 39.78
C ASP A 2 -77.81 -56.13 38.28
N LYS A 3 -78.64 -57.13 37.91
CA LYS A 3 -79.97 -57.02 37.28
C LYS A 3 -80.05 -56.59 35.81
N LYS A 4 -80.40 -57.53 34.93
CA LYS A 4 -81.79 -57.90 34.51
C LYS A 4 -82.46 -56.85 33.61
N LYS A 5 -82.79 -57.26 32.38
CA LYS A 5 -84.10 -57.20 31.68
C LYS A 5 -83.82 -57.34 30.16
N ALA A 6 -83.98 -58.51 29.55
CA ALA A 6 -85.21 -59.17 29.11
C ALA A 6 -86.02 -58.35 28.08
N LEU A 7 -86.00 -58.79 26.81
CA LEU A 7 -87.20 -58.78 25.96
C LEU A 7 -87.12 -59.95 24.96
N LYS A 8 -87.93 -60.98 25.24
CA LYS A 8 -88.33 -62.02 24.29
C LYS A 8 -89.50 -61.46 23.48
N ILE A 9 -89.51 -61.67 22.16
CA ILE A 9 -90.75 -61.90 21.40
C ILE A 9 -90.49 -63.08 20.47
N ALA A 10 -91.24 -64.15 20.71
CA ALA A 10 -91.51 -65.25 19.81
C ALA A 10 -93.03 -65.25 19.53
N THR A 11 -93.50 -66.18 18.69
CA THR A 11 -94.90 -66.49 18.30
C THR A 11 -95.39 -65.68 17.09
N ALA A 12 -96.18 -66.20 16.14
CA ALA A 12 -96.94 -67.45 16.00
C ALA A 12 -97.35 -67.61 14.50
N THR A 13 -97.38 -68.81 13.89
CA THR A 13 -98.60 -69.61 13.49
C THR A 13 -99.54 -68.90 12.49
N THR A 14 -100.21 -69.46 11.47
CA THR A 14 -100.57 -70.82 10.98
C THR A 14 -101.51 -70.63 9.76
N VAL A 15 -101.39 -71.49 8.74
CA VAL A 15 -102.45 -72.26 8.00
C VAL A 15 -103.61 -71.54 7.24
N ALA A 16 -103.99 -72.17 6.11
CA ALA A 16 -105.26 -72.11 5.34
C ALA A 16 -105.34 -71.03 4.23
N ALA A 17 -105.87 -71.21 3.00
CA ALA A 17 -106.60 -72.31 2.36
C ALA A 17 -106.71 -72.09 0.81
N SER A 18 -106.87 -73.21 0.08
CA SER A 18 -107.75 -73.45 -1.08
C SER A 18 -107.69 -72.66 -2.42
N ALA A 19 -107.24 -73.39 -3.46
CA ALA A 19 -107.93 -73.79 -4.71
C ALA A 19 -108.40 -72.79 -5.82
N PHE A 20 -108.29 -73.31 -7.06
CA PHE A 20 -108.78 -72.87 -8.41
C PHE A 20 -107.92 -71.81 -9.17
N VAL A 21 -107.59 -71.89 -10.47
CA VAL A 21 -107.76 -72.88 -11.57
C VAL A 21 -106.85 -72.52 -12.79
N SER A 22 -106.60 -73.50 -13.66
CA SER A 22 -106.21 -73.46 -15.10
C SER A 22 -104.84 -72.94 -15.58
N VAL A 23 -104.04 -73.89 -16.09
CA VAL A 23 -103.14 -73.95 -17.27
C VAL A 23 -102.71 -72.65 -18.00
N ALA A 24 -101.38 -72.38 -18.06
CA ALA A 24 -100.67 -71.61 -19.11
C ALA A 24 -99.11 -71.72 -18.95
N PRO A 25 -98.28 -71.54 -20.00
CA PRO A 25 -97.11 -72.38 -20.30
C PRO A 25 -95.78 -72.07 -19.57
N ALA A 26 -94.93 -73.11 -19.49
CA ALA A 26 -93.71 -73.27 -18.70
C ALA A 26 -92.47 -72.39 -19.02
N THR A 27 -92.59 -71.24 -19.71
CA THR A 27 -91.40 -70.46 -20.15
C THR A 27 -91.08 -69.21 -19.32
N PHE A 28 -91.99 -68.72 -18.46
CA PHE A 28 -91.76 -67.50 -17.65
C PHE A 28 -91.10 -67.74 -16.28
N ALA A 29 -91.29 -68.93 -15.68
CA ALA A 29 -90.70 -69.25 -14.37
C ALA A 29 -89.18 -69.52 -14.45
N ALA A 30 -88.69 -70.01 -15.60
CA ALA A 30 -87.29 -70.38 -15.77
C ALA A 30 -86.35 -69.17 -15.86
N SER A 31 -86.71 -68.10 -16.59
CA SER A 31 -85.85 -66.92 -16.79
C SER A 31 -85.64 -66.11 -15.50
N THR A 32 -86.69 -65.99 -14.68
CA THR A 32 -86.65 -65.34 -13.37
C THR A 32 -85.70 -66.07 -12.39
N SER A 33 -85.62 -67.40 -12.50
CA SER A 33 -84.71 -68.22 -11.68
C SER A 33 -83.23 -68.07 -12.08
N ALA A 34 -82.93 -67.91 -13.37
CA ALA A 34 -81.56 -67.79 -13.89
C ALA A 34 -80.92 -66.45 -13.52
N ALA A 35 -81.65 -65.34 -13.70
CA ALA A 35 -81.19 -64.00 -13.31
C ALA A 35 -80.96 -63.90 -11.80
N SER A 36 -81.86 -64.48 -10.99
CA SER A 36 -81.69 -64.51 -9.53
C SER A 36 -80.44 -65.29 -9.09
N LYS A 37 -80.18 -66.46 -9.70
CA LYS A 37 -78.97 -67.25 -9.43
C LYS A 37 -77.69 -66.50 -9.82
N ALA A 38 -77.69 -65.84 -10.97
CA ALA A 38 -76.54 -65.05 -11.44
C ALA A 38 -76.24 -63.86 -10.51
N VAL A 39 -77.28 -63.15 -10.05
CA VAL A 39 -77.13 -62.06 -9.07
C VAL A 39 -76.62 -62.58 -7.74
N THR A 40 -77.15 -63.69 -7.21
CA THR A 40 -76.64 -64.31 -5.97
C THR A 40 -75.17 -64.69 -6.10
N LYS A 41 -74.75 -65.21 -7.26
CA LYS A 41 -73.33 -65.52 -7.52
C LYS A 41 -72.47 -64.26 -7.56
N ALA A 42 -72.95 -63.20 -8.21
CA ALA A 42 -72.27 -61.91 -8.23
C ALA A 42 -72.17 -61.28 -6.84
N GLU A 43 -73.22 -61.37 -6.01
CA GLU A 43 -73.21 -60.94 -4.60
C GLU A 43 -72.20 -61.74 -3.76
N ALA A 44 -72.14 -63.06 -3.95
CA ALA A 44 -71.19 -63.92 -3.25
C ALA A 44 -69.72 -63.62 -3.63
N ASP A 45 -69.43 -63.45 -4.92
CA ASP A 45 -68.08 -63.11 -5.38
C ASP A 45 -67.68 -61.68 -4.97
N ALA A 46 -68.62 -60.73 -5.03
CA ALA A 46 -68.40 -59.38 -4.54
C ALA A 46 -68.17 -59.36 -3.02
N LYS A 47 -68.89 -60.20 -2.26
CA LYS A 47 -68.63 -60.35 -0.82
C LYS A 47 -67.20 -60.82 -0.55
N LYS A 48 -66.67 -61.79 -1.32
CA LYS A 48 -65.27 -62.23 -1.21
C LYS A 48 -64.29 -61.08 -1.45
N VAL A 49 -64.55 -60.23 -2.44
CA VAL A 49 -63.76 -59.02 -2.72
C VAL A 49 -63.86 -58.00 -1.57
N LYS A 50 -65.06 -57.78 -1.04
CA LYS A 50 -65.30 -56.87 0.10
C LYS A 50 -64.54 -57.30 1.35
N ASP A 51 -64.54 -58.59 1.64
CA ASP A 51 -63.87 -59.14 2.82
C ASP A 51 -62.34 -58.92 2.77
N GLN A 52 -61.74 -58.68 1.58
CA GLN A 52 -60.31 -58.39 1.43
C GLN A 52 -59.94 -56.94 1.76
N TYR A 53 -60.73 -55.94 1.35
CA TYR A 53 -60.44 -54.53 1.67
C TYR A 53 -61.06 -54.05 2.98
N ASN A 54 -62.01 -54.79 3.56
CA ASN A 54 -62.69 -54.46 4.81
C ASN A 54 -62.37 -55.44 5.95
N ALA A 55 -61.25 -56.17 5.83
CA ALA A 55 -60.78 -57.08 6.87
C ALA A 55 -60.40 -56.33 8.15
N LYS A 56 -60.58 -56.97 9.32
CA LYS A 56 -60.08 -56.45 10.61
C LYS A 56 -58.57 -56.16 10.57
N LYS A 57 -57.81 -56.99 9.83
CA LYS A 57 -56.38 -56.81 9.54
C LYS A 57 -56.16 -56.90 8.03
N LEU A 58 -55.69 -55.82 7.43
CA LEU A 58 -55.45 -55.75 5.99
C LEU A 58 -54.19 -56.51 5.58
N ALA A 59 -54.28 -57.25 4.47
CA ALA A 59 -53.12 -57.92 3.88
C ALA A 59 -52.20 -56.98 3.08
N PHE A 60 -52.68 -55.77 2.74
CA PHE A 60 -51.99 -54.79 1.90
C PHE A 60 -51.49 -55.37 0.56
N LYS A 61 -52.33 -56.19 -0.08
CA LYS A 61 -52.08 -56.77 -1.40
C LYS A 61 -53.15 -56.30 -2.37
N LYS A 62 -52.80 -56.16 -3.66
CA LYS A 62 -53.78 -55.80 -4.69
C LYS A 62 -54.87 -56.86 -4.73
N ILE A 63 -56.11 -56.39 -4.75
CA ILE A 63 -57.30 -57.22 -4.82
C ILE A 63 -57.60 -57.50 -6.28
N ASP A 64 -57.64 -58.78 -6.65
CA ASP A 64 -58.07 -59.22 -7.98
C ASP A 64 -59.61 -59.21 -8.06
N THR A 65 -60.15 -58.34 -8.91
CA THR A 65 -61.58 -58.19 -9.12
C THR A 65 -62.07 -58.90 -10.37
N LYS A 66 -61.20 -59.54 -11.17
CA LYS A 66 -61.55 -60.10 -12.49
C LYS A 66 -62.74 -61.08 -12.42
N ALA A 67 -62.67 -62.02 -11.48
CA ALA A 67 -63.73 -63.02 -11.31
C ALA A 67 -65.06 -62.39 -10.87
N ALA A 68 -65.03 -61.46 -9.91
CA ALA A 68 -66.21 -60.78 -9.40
C ALA A 68 -66.83 -59.84 -10.44
N VAL A 69 -66.01 -59.13 -11.22
CA VAL A 69 -66.45 -58.29 -12.35
C VAL A 69 -67.06 -59.15 -13.46
N SER A 70 -66.47 -60.30 -13.78
CA SER A 70 -67.04 -61.24 -14.75
C SER A 70 -68.41 -61.75 -14.31
N SER A 71 -68.55 -62.20 -13.06
CA SER A 71 -69.83 -62.62 -12.48
C SER A 71 -70.86 -61.48 -12.46
N TYR A 72 -70.44 -60.25 -12.14
CA TYR A 72 -71.30 -59.07 -12.18
C TYR A 72 -71.79 -58.75 -13.59
N ASN A 73 -70.90 -58.74 -14.59
CA ASN A 73 -71.28 -58.46 -15.98
C ASN A 73 -72.25 -59.52 -16.52
N LYS A 74 -72.02 -60.79 -16.19
CA LYS A 74 -72.96 -61.88 -16.50
C LYS A 74 -74.32 -61.65 -15.82
N ALA A 75 -74.33 -61.31 -14.54
CA ALA A 75 -75.57 -61.03 -13.82
C ALA A 75 -76.32 -59.79 -14.37
N VAL A 76 -75.62 -58.73 -14.75
CA VAL A 76 -76.20 -57.56 -15.44
C VAL A 76 -76.84 -57.98 -16.77
N ALA A 77 -76.17 -58.83 -17.56
CA ALA A 77 -76.71 -59.32 -18.82
C ALA A 77 -77.98 -60.16 -18.62
N GLU A 78 -78.00 -61.07 -17.63
CA GLU A 78 -79.19 -61.87 -17.33
C GLU A 78 -80.36 -61.04 -16.78
N VAL A 79 -80.11 -60.08 -15.87
CA VAL A 79 -81.16 -59.19 -15.35
C VAL A 79 -81.75 -58.31 -16.43
N LYS A 80 -80.95 -57.88 -17.42
CA LYS A 80 -81.45 -57.10 -18.57
C LYS A 80 -82.49 -57.86 -19.40
N LYS A 81 -82.41 -59.19 -19.48
CA LYS A 81 -83.36 -60.04 -20.22
C LYS A 81 -84.76 -60.09 -19.57
N LEU A 82 -84.89 -59.70 -18.31
CA LEU A 82 -86.20 -59.65 -17.64
C LEU A 82 -87.04 -58.47 -18.13
N SER A 83 -88.36 -58.65 -18.17
CA SER A 83 -89.33 -57.57 -18.41
C SER A 83 -89.35 -56.55 -17.27
N LYS A 84 -89.81 -55.32 -17.54
CA LYS A 84 -89.88 -54.26 -16.52
C LYS A 84 -90.86 -54.66 -15.42
N GLY A 85 -90.40 -54.65 -14.16
CA GLY A 85 -91.21 -55.02 -13.01
C GLY A 85 -90.43 -55.03 -11.70
N LYS A 86 -91.13 -55.21 -10.57
CA LYS A 86 -90.57 -55.11 -9.21
C LYS A 86 -89.34 -56.01 -8.99
N THR A 87 -89.35 -57.22 -9.55
CA THR A 87 -88.23 -58.18 -9.45
C THR A 87 -86.96 -57.67 -10.15
N LYS A 88 -87.09 -57.09 -11.34
CA LYS A 88 -85.95 -56.52 -12.07
C LYS A 88 -85.33 -55.34 -11.30
N SER A 89 -86.15 -54.41 -10.81
CA SER A 89 -85.68 -53.28 -10.02
C SER A 89 -84.96 -53.70 -8.73
N ALA A 90 -85.44 -54.76 -8.06
CA ALA A 90 -84.79 -55.31 -6.88
C ALA A 90 -83.41 -55.92 -7.21
N LEU A 91 -83.31 -56.68 -8.31
CA LEU A 91 -82.04 -57.27 -8.76
C LEU A 91 -81.04 -56.20 -9.26
N GLU A 92 -81.51 -55.17 -9.95
CA GLU A 92 -80.68 -54.02 -10.37
C GLU A 92 -80.13 -53.25 -9.16
N SER A 93 -80.92 -53.09 -8.10
CA SER A 93 -80.47 -52.45 -6.85
C SER A 93 -79.37 -53.26 -6.16
N LYS A 94 -79.50 -54.59 -6.11
CA LYS A 94 -78.45 -55.49 -5.63
C LYS A 94 -77.18 -55.39 -6.48
N LEU A 95 -77.33 -55.36 -7.80
CA LEU A 95 -76.21 -55.15 -8.72
C LEU A 95 -75.54 -53.78 -8.54
N LYS A 96 -76.28 -52.72 -8.23
CA LYS A 96 -75.70 -51.41 -7.88
C LYS A 96 -74.82 -51.51 -6.63
N ALA A 97 -75.27 -52.24 -5.60
CA ALA A 97 -74.45 -52.50 -4.41
C ALA A 97 -73.18 -53.30 -4.75
N VAL A 98 -73.28 -54.31 -5.61
CA VAL A 98 -72.12 -55.07 -6.12
C VAL A 98 -71.13 -54.18 -6.88
N LYS A 99 -71.61 -53.28 -7.75
CA LYS A 99 -70.75 -52.31 -8.47
C LYS A 99 -70.02 -51.37 -7.51
N GLY A 100 -70.69 -50.94 -6.44
CA GLY A 100 -70.07 -50.15 -5.36
C GLY A 100 -68.88 -50.87 -4.72
N ILE A 101 -69.02 -52.17 -4.45
CA ILE A 101 -67.95 -53.01 -3.90
C ILE A 101 -66.72 -53.06 -4.83
N HIS A 102 -66.92 -53.20 -6.14
CA HIS A 102 -65.81 -53.16 -7.09
C HIS A 102 -65.10 -51.80 -7.13
N THR A 103 -65.86 -50.71 -7.03
CA THR A 103 -65.30 -49.35 -6.99
C THR A 103 -64.43 -49.16 -5.73
N TYR A 104 -64.88 -49.66 -4.58
CA TYR A 104 -64.11 -49.61 -3.35
C TYR A 104 -62.84 -50.48 -3.41
N ALA A 105 -62.89 -51.65 -4.05
CA ALA A 105 -61.70 -52.46 -4.29
C ALA A 105 -60.68 -51.77 -5.20
N ALA A 106 -61.13 -51.07 -6.25
CA ALA A 106 -60.26 -50.23 -7.09
C ALA A 106 -59.63 -49.08 -6.29
N ASN A 107 -60.41 -48.39 -5.45
CA ASN A 107 -59.90 -47.32 -4.58
C ASN A 107 -58.89 -47.85 -3.55
N TYR A 108 -59.09 -49.06 -3.04
CA TYR A 108 -58.13 -49.76 -2.18
C TYR A 108 -56.82 -50.06 -2.91
N ASN A 109 -56.88 -50.58 -4.14
CA ASN A 109 -55.69 -50.82 -4.96
C ASN A 109 -54.92 -49.52 -5.26
N LYS A 110 -55.64 -48.44 -5.58
CA LYS A 110 -55.02 -47.11 -5.75
C LYS A 110 -54.38 -46.58 -4.46
N ALA A 111 -54.96 -46.87 -3.29
CA ALA A 111 -54.35 -46.54 -2.00
C ALA A 111 -53.05 -47.31 -1.76
N LEU A 112 -52.93 -48.56 -2.26
CA LEU A 112 -51.67 -49.31 -2.21
C LEU A 112 -50.60 -48.70 -3.12
N ASP A 113 -50.96 -48.30 -4.35
CA ASP A 113 -50.01 -47.66 -5.27
C ASP A 113 -49.48 -46.34 -4.71
N LEU A 114 -50.37 -45.49 -4.18
CA LEU A 114 -49.97 -44.26 -3.50
C LEU A 114 -49.17 -44.54 -2.22
N GLY A 115 -49.51 -45.60 -1.49
CA GLY A 115 -48.77 -46.04 -0.29
C GLY A 115 -47.35 -46.49 -0.62
N ALA A 116 -47.16 -47.20 -1.74
CA ALA A 116 -45.84 -47.63 -2.22
C ALA A 116 -44.98 -46.44 -2.66
N ALA A 117 -45.57 -45.47 -3.37
CA ALA A 117 -44.90 -44.22 -3.71
C ALA A 117 -44.49 -43.42 -2.46
N LEU A 118 -45.38 -43.33 -1.46
CA LEU A 118 -45.10 -42.69 -0.18
C LEU A 118 -43.99 -43.41 0.60
N ALA A 119 -44.02 -44.74 0.64
CA ALA A 119 -42.98 -45.55 1.28
C ALA A 119 -41.61 -45.35 0.62
N THR A 120 -41.57 -45.25 -0.71
CA THR A 120 -40.34 -44.97 -1.48
C THR A 120 -39.78 -43.59 -1.12
N ALA A 121 -40.62 -42.54 -1.16
CA ALA A 121 -40.18 -41.20 -0.78
C ALA A 121 -39.74 -41.12 0.69
N THR A 122 -40.40 -41.85 1.58
CA THR A 122 -40.03 -41.96 3.00
C THR A 122 -38.68 -42.65 3.16
N LYS A 123 -38.41 -43.70 2.37
CA LYS A 123 -37.13 -44.39 2.36
C LYS A 123 -36.01 -43.46 1.91
N ASN A 124 -36.18 -42.74 0.80
CA ASN A 124 -35.17 -41.81 0.29
C ASN A 124 -34.76 -40.79 1.34
N VAL A 125 -35.74 -40.12 1.98
CA VAL A 125 -35.47 -39.17 3.08
C VAL A 125 -34.70 -39.82 4.24
N ASN A 126 -35.05 -41.04 4.62
CA ASN A 126 -34.34 -41.76 5.68
C ASN A 126 -32.93 -42.20 5.26
N ASP A 127 -32.70 -42.46 3.99
CA ASP A 127 -31.38 -42.78 3.46
C ASP A 127 -30.49 -41.52 3.49
N GLU A 128 -31.03 -40.35 3.12
CA GLU A 128 -30.34 -39.05 3.28
C GLU A 128 -29.93 -38.78 4.72
N LEU A 129 -30.83 -39.05 5.68
CA LEU A 129 -30.56 -38.88 7.11
C LEU A 129 -29.46 -39.81 7.65
N LYS A 130 -29.14 -40.90 6.96
CA LYS A 130 -28.14 -41.90 7.38
C LYS A 130 -26.78 -41.71 6.71
N LYS A 131 -26.68 -40.87 5.67
CA LYS A 131 -25.40 -40.60 5.04
C LYS A 131 -24.45 -39.98 6.06
N ALA A 132 -23.19 -40.43 6.05
CA ALA A 132 -22.13 -39.85 6.87
C ALA A 132 -21.94 -38.37 6.52
N ASP A 133 -21.91 -38.08 5.22
CA ASP A 133 -21.92 -36.74 4.66
C ASP A 133 -23.35 -36.38 4.24
N PHE A 134 -23.98 -35.51 5.03
CA PHE A 134 -25.36 -35.10 4.79
C PHE A 134 -25.43 -34.24 3.52
N ASP A 135 -26.04 -34.78 2.46
CA ASP A 135 -26.27 -34.06 1.21
C ASP A 135 -27.50 -33.14 1.34
N LEU A 136 -27.24 -31.86 1.62
CA LEU A 136 -28.29 -30.86 1.80
C LEU A 136 -29.19 -30.71 0.56
N ALA A 137 -28.62 -30.79 -0.65
CA ALA A 137 -29.37 -30.62 -1.89
C ALA A 137 -30.26 -31.84 -2.17
N GLY A 138 -29.70 -33.05 -2.00
CA GLY A 138 -30.43 -34.31 -2.07
C GLY A 138 -31.56 -34.37 -1.04
N ALA A 139 -31.28 -34.03 0.22
CA ALA A 139 -32.26 -34.01 1.31
C ALA A 139 -33.44 -33.05 1.03
N LYS A 140 -33.19 -31.85 0.52
CA LYS A 140 -34.26 -30.90 0.13
C LYS A 140 -35.13 -31.44 -1.00
N LYS A 141 -34.51 -32.06 -2.01
CA LYS A 141 -35.21 -32.69 -3.13
C LYS A 141 -36.11 -33.83 -2.65
N ASP A 142 -35.59 -34.71 -1.81
CA ASP A 142 -36.34 -35.84 -1.27
C ASP A 142 -37.41 -35.42 -0.27
N GLN A 143 -37.17 -34.37 0.53
CA GLN A 143 -38.19 -33.76 1.39
C GLN A 143 -39.36 -33.21 0.55
N ALA A 144 -39.09 -32.53 -0.56
CA ALA A 144 -40.12 -32.06 -1.48
C ALA A 144 -40.92 -33.20 -2.12
N ALA A 145 -40.24 -34.27 -2.55
CA ALA A 145 -40.88 -35.49 -3.08
C ALA A 145 -41.78 -36.16 -2.02
N LEU A 146 -41.30 -36.28 -0.77
CA LEU A 146 -42.05 -36.81 0.36
C LEU A 146 -43.29 -35.97 0.68
N LYS A 147 -43.18 -34.63 0.64
CA LYS A 147 -44.30 -33.70 0.83
C LYS A 147 -45.39 -33.93 -0.23
N THR A 148 -45.00 -34.05 -1.49
CA THR A 148 -45.91 -34.32 -2.62
C THR A 148 -46.60 -35.69 -2.48
N ALA A 149 -45.84 -36.75 -2.20
CA ALA A 149 -46.38 -38.09 -2.01
C ALA A 149 -47.34 -38.16 -0.80
N THR A 150 -47.00 -37.46 0.28
CA THR A 150 -47.82 -37.35 1.50
C THR A 150 -49.16 -36.67 1.21
N ALA A 151 -49.14 -35.57 0.43
CA ALA A 151 -50.36 -34.86 0.03
C ALA A 151 -51.28 -35.73 -0.83
N ASN A 152 -50.72 -36.41 -1.84
CA ASN A 152 -51.46 -37.30 -2.73
C ASN A 152 -52.09 -38.48 -1.98
N PHE A 153 -51.31 -39.14 -1.10
CA PHE A 153 -51.80 -40.23 -0.26
C PHE A 153 -52.90 -39.76 0.69
N SER A 154 -52.69 -38.64 1.39
CA SER A 154 -53.65 -38.09 2.36
C SER A 154 -54.97 -37.68 1.69
N LYS A 155 -54.91 -37.09 0.48
CA LYS A 155 -56.10 -36.73 -0.30
C LYS A 155 -56.94 -37.96 -0.67
N HIS A 156 -56.30 -39.07 -1.05
CA HIS A 156 -57.01 -40.28 -1.50
C HIS A 156 -57.47 -41.18 -0.33
N VAL A 157 -56.64 -41.32 0.71
CA VAL A 157 -56.86 -42.29 1.79
C VAL A 157 -57.52 -41.64 3.00
N VAL A 158 -56.98 -40.54 3.52
CA VAL A 158 -57.49 -39.91 4.75
C VAL A 158 -58.76 -39.11 4.46
N LYS A 159 -58.70 -38.23 3.46
CA LYS A 159 -59.81 -37.33 3.06
C LYS A 159 -60.72 -37.89 1.97
N GLY A 160 -60.39 -39.06 1.42
CA GLY A 160 -60.88 -39.50 0.12
C GLY A 160 -61.69 -40.79 0.11
N THR A 161 -61.45 -41.57 -0.94
CA THR A 161 -62.39 -42.56 -1.51
C THR A 161 -62.22 -44.01 -0.99
N VAL A 162 -61.33 -44.23 -0.03
CA VAL A 162 -61.14 -45.54 0.61
C VAL A 162 -62.31 -45.80 1.57
N TYR A 163 -63.02 -46.91 1.35
CA TYR A 163 -64.21 -47.25 2.10
C TYR A 163 -63.89 -47.82 3.49
N GLY A 164 -64.47 -47.22 4.53
CA GLY A 164 -64.37 -47.66 5.92
C GLY A 164 -63.29 -46.93 6.73
N GLU A 165 -63.53 -46.75 8.02
CA GLU A 165 -62.58 -46.11 8.93
C GLU A 165 -61.39 -47.01 9.27
N SER A 166 -61.64 -48.28 9.60
CA SER A 166 -60.59 -49.25 9.97
C SER A 166 -59.53 -49.43 8.87
N PRO A 167 -59.87 -49.63 7.57
CA PRO A 167 -58.88 -49.66 6.51
C PRO A 167 -58.05 -48.38 6.40
N ARG A 168 -58.70 -47.20 6.49
CA ARG A 168 -58.00 -45.89 6.43
C ARG A 168 -57.02 -45.71 7.59
N ALA A 169 -57.40 -46.12 8.80
CA ALA A 169 -56.52 -46.10 9.96
C ALA A 169 -55.30 -47.02 9.78
N GLN A 170 -55.49 -48.23 9.27
CA GLN A 170 -54.40 -49.17 9.01
C GLN A 170 -53.44 -48.67 7.91
N PHE A 171 -53.96 -48.09 6.81
CA PHE A 171 -53.13 -47.44 5.79
C PHE A 171 -52.36 -46.24 6.34
N THR A 172 -53.01 -45.43 7.19
CA THR A 172 -52.38 -44.28 7.86
C THR A 172 -51.23 -44.74 8.74
N ALA A 173 -51.45 -45.75 9.59
CA ALA A 173 -50.43 -46.31 10.46
C ALA A 173 -49.25 -46.90 9.67
N LYS A 174 -49.51 -47.60 8.55
CA LYS A 174 -48.46 -48.24 7.75
C LYS A 174 -47.62 -47.27 6.94
N TYR A 175 -48.23 -46.25 6.33
CA TYR A 175 -47.54 -45.40 5.36
C TYR A 175 -47.42 -43.94 5.78
N LEU A 176 -48.49 -43.33 6.32
CA LEU A 176 -48.51 -41.90 6.63
C LEU A 176 -47.75 -41.56 7.92
N THR A 177 -47.86 -42.38 8.96
CA THR A 177 -47.16 -42.13 10.24
C THR A 177 -45.64 -42.15 10.04
N PRO A 178 -45.01 -43.17 9.43
CA PRO A 178 -43.56 -43.15 9.17
C PRO A 178 -43.13 -41.98 8.28
N ALA A 179 -43.93 -41.63 7.26
CA ALA A 179 -43.66 -40.49 6.38
C ALA A 179 -43.61 -39.16 7.14
N LYS A 180 -44.56 -38.92 8.06
CA LYS A 180 -44.58 -37.70 8.88
C LYS A 180 -43.37 -37.63 9.81
N THR A 181 -43.00 -38.75 10.43
CA THR A 181 -41.80 -38.81 11.30
C THR A 181 -40.53 -38.49 10.51
N ALA A 182 -40.35 -39.09 9.33
CA ALA A 182 -39.20 -38.82 8.45
C ALA A 182 -39.17 -37.36 7.99
N ALA A 183 -40.34 -36.78 7.64
CA ALA A 183 -40.45 -35.39 7.22
C ALA A 183 -40.00 -34.40 8.32
N THR A 184 -40.39 -34.63 9.57
CA THR A 184 -39.95 -33.81 10.71
C THR A 184 -38.46 -33.97 10.98
N ALA A 185 -37.93 -35.19 10.90
CA ALA A 185 -36.52 -35.48 11.14
C ALA A 185 -35.62 -34.79 10.11
N VAL A 186 -35.96 -34.89 8.82
CA VAL A 186 -35.17 -34.23 7.75
C VAL A 186 -35.29 -32.72 7.79
N ASP A 187 -36.45 -32.15 8.10
CA ASP A 187 -36.62 -30.70 8.27
C ASP A 187 -35.70 -30.15 9.37
N LYS A 188 -35.67 -30.82 10.53
CA LYS A 188 -34.80 -30.45 11.64
C LYS A 188 -33.32 -30.54 11.24
N LYS A 189 -32.92 -31.60 10.53
CA LYS A 189 -31.52 -31.79 10.11
C LYS A 189 -31.10 -30.76 9.06
N ILE A 190 -31.95 -30.47 8.08
CA ILE A 190 -31.72 -29.42 7.06
C ILE A 190 -31.47 -28.07 7.75
N LYS A 191 -32.37 -27.65 8.65
CA LYS A 191 -32.23 -26.36 9.36
C LYS A 191 -30.96 -26.27 10.20
N ALA A 192 -30.58 -27.35 10.88
CA ALA A 192 -29.35 -27.39 11.67
C ALA A 192 -28.10 -27.26 10.78
N VAL A 193 -28.07 -27.94 9.63
CA VAL A 193 -26.95 -27.85 8.68
C VAL A 193 -26.88 -26.48 8.03
N GLU A 194 -28.01 -25.87 7.68
CA GLU A 194 -28.05 -24.51 7.14
C GLU A 194 -27.56 -23.45 8.14
N ALA A 195 -27.93 -23.59 9.42
CA ALA A 195 -27.44 -22.71 10.48
C ALA A 195 -25.91 -22.82 10.62
N GLU A 196 -25.38 -24.04 10.67
CA GLU A 196 -23.94 -24.29 10.75
C GLU A 196 -23.18 -23.71 9.54
N LEU A 197 -23.71 -23.87 8.32
CA LEU A 197 -23.13 -23.27 7.11
C LEU A 197 -23.07 -21.74 7.20
N ASN A 198 -24.08 -21.11 7.81
CA ASN A 198 -24.08 -19.68 8.02
C ASN A 198 -23.06 -19.25 9.10
N ASP A 199 -22.98 -19.99 10.20
CA ASP A 199 -22.00 -19.73 11.27
C ASP A 199 -20.56 -19.88 10.76
N VAL A 200 -20.27 -20.91 9.97
CA VAL A 200 -18.99 -21.09 9.26
C VAL A 200 -18.68 -19.90 8.36
N LYS A 201 -19.66 -19.44 7.57
CA LYS A 201 -19.47 -18.30 6.65
C LYS A 201 -19.14 -17.02 7.41
N VAL A 202 -19.86 -16.74 8.50
CA VAL A 202 -19.63 -15.56 9.33
C VAL A 202 -18.26 -15.62 10.01
N ALA A 203 -17.91 -16.75 10.63
CA ALA A 203 -16.61 -16.93 11.28
C ALA A 203 -15.44 -16.79 10.28
N THR A 204 -15.58 -17.36 9.08
CA THR A 204 -14.57 -17.22 8.02
C THR A 204 -14.37 -15.76 7.62
N ALA A 205 -15.45 -15.01 7.41
CA ALA A 205 -15.38 -13.59 7.07
C ALA A 205 -14.74 -12.75 8.19
N SER A 206 -15.06 -13.02 9.45
CA SER A 206 -14.45 -12.35 10.62
C SER A 206 -12.95 -12.63 10.72
N VAL A 207 -12.50 -13.86 10.43
CA VAL A 207 -11.07 -14.22 10.39
C VAL A 207 -10.36 -13.58 9.20
N GLU A 208 -10.96 -13.56 8.01
CA GLU A 208 -10.39 -12.88 6.83
C GLU A 208 -10.23 -11.37 7.07
N ALA A 209 -11.19 -10.73 7.74
CA ALA A 209 -11.09 -9.33 8.14
C ALA A 209 -9.92 -9.09 9.10
N LEU A 210 -9.73 -9.97 10.09
CA LEU A 210 -8.58 -9.94 11.00
C LEU A 210 -7.26 -10.10 10.23
N GLU A 211 -7.16 -11.06 9.31
CA GLU A 211 -5.95 -11.28 8.49
C GLU A 211 -5.63 -10.10 7.57
N LEU A 212 -6.65 -9.43 7.02
CA LEU A 212 -6.47 -8.20 6.25
C LEU A 212 -5.93 -7.07 7.13
N ALA A 213 -6.45 -6.91 8.36
CA ALA A 213 -5.93 -5.94 9.31
C ALA A 213 -4.48 -6.25 9.72
N VAL A 214 -4.13 -7.54 9.91
CA VAL A 214 -2.77 -7.99 10.18
C VAL A 214 -1.81 -7.65 9.03
N LYS A 215 -2.24 -7.79 7.77
CA LYS A 215 -1.43 -7.40 6.61
C LYS A 215 -1.19 -5.88 6.51
N ALA A 216 -2.06 -5.07 7.13
CA ALA A 216 -1.97 -3.61 7.14
C ALA A 216 -1.16 -3.04 8.32
N LEU A 217 -0.56 -3.90 9.15
CA LEU A 217 0.20 -3.52 10.33
C LEU A 217 1.43 -2.66 9.98
N LYS A 218 1.42 -1.40 10.42
CA LYS A 218 2.50 -0.43 10.18
C LYS A 218 2.74 0.53 11.36
N ASP A 219 1.71 0.82 12.13
CA ASP A 219 1.70 1.79 13.24
C ASP A 219 0.77 1.33 14.39
N GLU A 220 0.77 2.04 15.51
CA GLU A 220 -0.05 1.70 16.69
C GLU A 220 -1.55 1.67 16.39
N ALA A 221 -2.04 2.53 15.49
CA ALA A 221 -3.45 2.59 15.11
C ALA A 221 -3.88 1.32 14.33
N SER A 222 -3.03 0.85 13.42
CA SER A 222 -3.25 -0.42 12.70
C SER A 222 -3.17 -1.64 13.63
N VAL A 223 -2.27 -1.64 14.62
CA VAL A 223 -2.20 -2.67 15.67
C VAL A 223 -3.50 -2.70 16.47
N LYS A 224 -3.98 -1.55 16.95
CA LYS A 224 -5.23 -1.47 17.71
C LYS A 224 -6.43 -1.95 16.90
N THR A 225 -6.50 -1.61 15.62
CA THR A 225 -7.54 -2.08 14.71
C THR A 225 -7.56 -3.60 14.59
N ALA A 226 -6.38 -4.22 14.43
CA ALA A 226 -6.26 -5.67 14.38
C ALA A 226 -6.61 -6.34 15.73
N GLU A 227 -6.16 -5.76 16.86
CA GLU A 227 -6.52 -6.24 18.21
C GLU A 227 -8.04 -6.26 18.43
N ASP A 228 -8.75 -5.20 18.00
CA ASP A 228 -10.20 -5.08 18.15
C ASP A 228 -10.98 -6.13 17.35
N LEU A 229 -10.40 -6.67 16.28
CA LEU A 229 -11.00 -7.72 15.45
C LEU A 229 -10.81 -9.14 16.00
N VAL A 230 -9.90 -9.34 16.95
CA VAL A 230 -9.65 -10.67 17.57
C VAL A 230 -10.88 -11.16 18.34
N ALA A 231 -11.51 -10.29 19.13
CA ALA A 231 -12.67 -10.67 19.94
C ALA A 231 -13.90 -11.07 19.09
N PRO A 232 -14.32 -10.29 18.07
CA PRO A 232 -15.34 -10.72 17.12
C PRO A 232 -15.02 -12.06 16.42
N ALA A 233 -13.78 -12.25 15.94
CA ALA A 233 -13.38 -13.49 15.27
C ALA A 233 -13.51 -14.71 16.21
N LYS A 234 -13.08 -14.60 17.47
CA LYS A 234 -13.24 -15.65 18.49
C LYS A 234 -14.71 -15.90 18.84
N ALA A 235 -15.52 -14.85 18.93
CA ALA A 235 -16.94 -14.96 19.24
C ALA A 235 -17.72 -15.68 18.13
N ASP A 236 -17.40 -15.44 16.86
CA ASP A 236 -18.03 -16.12 15.73
C ASP A 236 -17.50 -17.56 15.57
N LEU A 237 -16.20 -17.79 15.77
CA LEU A 237 -15.61 -19.14 15.82
C LEU A 237 -16.29 -20.04 16.87
N ALA A 238 -16.70 -19.48 18.01
CA ALA A 238 -17.35 -20.24 19.07
C ALA A 238 -18.67 -20.90 18.61
N LYS A 239 -19.34 -20.33 17.60
CA LYS A 239 -20.61 -20.82 17.03
C LYS A 239 -20.42 -21.95 16.02
N VAL A 240 -19.20 -22.15 15.51
CA VAL A 240 -18.88 -23.20 14.53
C VAL A 240 -18.76 -24.55 15.24
N GLU A 241 -19.50 -25.56 14.78
CA GLU A 241 -19.45 -26.92 15.30
C GLU A 241 -18.63 -27.88 14.42
N THR A 242 -18.38 -27.52 13.17
CA THR A 242 -17.61 -28.32 12.21
C THR A 242 -16.14 -28.35 12.62
N LYS A 243 -15.69 -29.46 13.22
CA LYS A 243 -14.36 -29.61 13.81
C LYS A 243 -13.20 -29.15 12.92
N ALA A 244 -13.13 -29.63 11.68
CA ALA A 244 -12.03 -29.31 10.78
C ALA A 244 -11.96 -27.80 10.45
N VAL A 245 -13.11 -27.17 10.24
CA VAL A 245 -13.19 -25.72 10.00
C VAL A 245 -12.83 -24.94 11.28
N LYS A 246 -13.32 -25.39 12.43
CA LYS A 246 -13.02 -24.78 13.72
C LYS A 246 -11.52 -24.80 14.03
N GLU A 247 -10.85 -25.91 13.74
CA GLU A 247 -9.40 -26.07 13.94
C GLU A 247 -8.58 -25.17 12.99
N ASP A 248 -8.94 -25.11 11.71
CA ASP A 248 -8.32 -24.21 10.72
C ASP A 248 -8.43 -22.74 11.16
N LEU A 249 -9.66 -22.27 11.45
CA LEU A 249 -9.91 -20.90 11.87
C LEU A 249 -9.23 -20.57 13.21
N THR A 250 -9.15 -21.52 14.15
CA THR A 250 -8.39 -21.35 15.41
C THR A 250 -6.92 -21.07 15.14
N THR A 251 -6.32 -21.85 14.24
CA THR A 251 -4.90 -21.71 13.87
C THR A 251 -4.64 -20.34 13.21
N ARG A 252 -5.54 -19.91 12.32
CA ARG A 252 -5.45 -18.60 11.64
C ARG A 252 -5.54 -17.43 12.64
N ILE A 253 -6.46 -17.50 13.62
CA ILE A 253 -6.55 -16.49 14.68
C ILE A 253 -5.27 -16.47 15.53
N ALA A 254 -4.72 -17.63 15.91
CA ALA A 254 -3.50 -17.69 16.71
C ALA A 254 -2.29 -17.08 15.98
N ASN A 255 -2.17 -17.33 14.67
CA ASN A 255 -1.14 -16.72 13.83
C ASN A 255 -1.31 -15.19 13.75
N ALA A 256 -2.55 -14.71 13.61
CA ALA A 256 -2.86 -13.28 13.62
C ALA A 256 -2.49 -12.62 14.97
N GLU A 257 -2.86 -13.23 16.10
CA GLU A 257 -2.50 -12.73 17.44
C GLU A 257 -0.98 -12.64 17.63
N LYS A 258 -0.23 -13.64 17.14
CA LYS A 258 1.23 -13.61 17.17
C LYS A 258 1.80 -12.43 16.35
N ALA A 259 1.31 -12.23 15.12
CA ALA A 259 1.77 -11.13 14.27
C ALA A 259 1.48 -9.75 14.88
N ILE A 260 0.31 -9.59 15.51
CA ILE A 260 -0.06 -8.37 16.25
C ILE A 260 0.91 -8.14 17.41
N ALA A 261 1.19 -9.17 18.22
CA ALA A 261 2.10 -9.08 19.35
C ALA A 261 3.55 -8.74 18.91
N ASP A 262 4.03 -9.39 17.85
CA ASP A 262 5.35 -9.14 17.28
C ASP A 262 5.47 -7.68 16.79
N LYS A 263 4.46 -7.17 16.06
CA LYS A 263 4.48 -5.77 15.60
C LYS A 263 4.36 -4.77 16.74
N LYS A 264 3.53 -5.05 17.74
CA LYS A 264 3.40 -4.22 18.94
C LYS A 264 4.73 -4.13 19.70
N ALA A 265 5.44 -5.25 19.79
CA ALA A 265 6.78 -5.28 20.38
C ALA A 265 7.79 -4.50 19.52
N GLU A 266 7.72 -4.57 18.19
CA GLU A 266 8.55 -3.78 17.27
C GLU A 266 8.35 -2.27 17.45
N LEU A 267 7.10 -1.82 17.58
CA LEU A 267 6.75 -0.40 17.71
C LEU A 267 7.04 0.19 19.10
N ALA A 268 7.27 -0.64 20.11
CA ALA A 268 7.52 -0.20 21.47
C ALA A 268 8.78 0.68 21.56
N VAL A 269 8.60 1.91 22.06
CA VAL A 269 9.67 2.91 22.19
C VAL A 269 10.83 2.35 23.03
N PRO A 270 12.08 2.42 22.55
CA PRO A 270 13.27 2.03 23.31
C PRO A 270 13.39 2.86 24.60
N LYS A 271 13.76 2.22 25.71
CA LYS A 271 13.93 2.87 27.01
C LYS A 271 15.00 2.17 27.84
N VAL A 272 15.48 2.87 28.87
CA VAL A 272 16.26 2.25 29.95
C VAL A 272 15.33 1.42 30.83
N GLU A 273 15.66 0.15 31.03
CA GLU A 273 14.96 -0.76 31.93
C GLU A 273 15.52 -0.69 33.35
N SER A 274 16.84 -0.63 33.49
CA SER A 274 17.49 -0.54 34.80
C SER A 274 18.88 0.09 34.74
N VAL A 275 19.31 0.65 35.87
CA VAL A 275 20.69 1.05 36.15
C VAL A 275 21.11 0.41 37.46
N SER A 276 22.20 -0.35 37.47
CA SER A 276 22.65 -1.10 38.64
C SER A 276 24.16 -0.99 38.86
N ALA A 277 24.57 -0.83 40.11
CA ALA A 277 25.96 -0.94 40.50
C ALA A 277 26.37 -2.43 40.57
N ILE A 278 27.53 -2.77 40.01
CA ILE A 278 28.09 -4.12 40.10
C ILE A 278 29.19 -4.17 41.18
N ASN A 279 30.09 -3.18 41.18
CA ASN A 279 31.16 -3.00 42.16
C ASN A 279 31.61 -1.52 42.18
N ALA A 280 32.62 -1.16 42.98
CA ALA A 280 33.13 0.21 43.04
C ALA A 280 33.62 0.78 41.69
N LYS A 281 33.86 -0.02 40.65
CA LYS A 281 34.30 0.49 39.34
C LYS A 281 33.26 0.39 38.24
N THR A 282 32.17 -0.35 38.45
CA THR A 282 31.32 -0.79 37.35
C THR A 282 29.85 -0.52 37.65
N VAL A 283 29.19 0.20 36.76
CA VAL A 283 27.73 0.38 36.71
C VAL A 283 27.23 -0.14 35.37
N THR A 284 26.10 -0.83 35.35
CA THR A 284 25.47 -1.31 34.12
C THR A 284 24.15 -0.60 33.87
N VAL A 285 23.87 -0.31 32.61
CA VAL A 285 22.60 0.25 32.13
C VAL A 285 21.98 -0.75 31.16
N THR A 286 20.78 -1.22 31.45
CA THR A 286 20.05 -2.19 30.62
C THR A 286 18.96 -1.48 29.84
N PHE A 287 18.85 -1.77 28.55
CA PHE A 287 17.89 -1.18 27.62
C PHE A 287 16.87 -2.20 27.12
N SER A 288 15.63 -1.77 26.88
CA SER A 288 14.55 -2.62 26.37
C SER A 288 14.78 -3.10 24.93
N LYS A 289 15.69 -2.44 24.21
CA LYS A 289 16.07 -2.70 22.82
C LYS A 289 17.58 -2.56 22.64
N ALA A 290 18.13 -3.25 21.65
CA ALA A 290 19.53 -3.12 21.28
C ALA A 290 19.82 -1.71 20.74
N LEU A 291 20.92 -1.11 21.19
CA LEU A 291 21.35 0.24 20.80
C LEU A 291 22.18 0.25 19.53
N ASP A 292 22.09 1.34 18.78
CA ASP A 292 23.05 1.66 17.73
C ASP A 292 24.29 2.27 18.37
N ALA A 293 25.39 1.50 18.37
CA ALA A 293 26.67 1.89 18.95
C ALA A 293 27.21 3.22 18.39
N LYS A 294 26.85 3.59 17.16
CA LYS A 294 27.27 4.87 16.54
C LYS A 294 26.63 6.08 17.21
N THR A 295 25.48 5.90 17.86
CA THR A 295 24.75 6.97 18.55
C THR A 295 25.16 7.16 20.01
N LEU A 296 26.06 6.32 20.52
CA LEU A 296 26.62 6.46 21.87
C LEU A 296 27.72 7.53 21.94
N LYS A 297 28.22 7.98 20.78
CA LYS A 297 29.23 9.01 20.66
C LYS A 297 28.67 10.22 19.91
N ASP A 298 29.10 11.42 20.30
CA ASP A 298 28.84 12.64 19.54
C ASP A 298 29.87 12.81 18.40
N SER A 299 29.76 13.92 17.65
CA SER A 299 30.67 14.24 16.55
C SER A 299 32.13 14.45 16.97
N ASN A 300 32.40 14.66 18.26
CA ASN A 300 33.74 14.80 18.83
C ASN A 300 34.24 13.48 19.44
N ALA A 301 33.56 12.37 19.18
CA ALA A 301 33.80 11.07 19.80
C ALA A 301 33.63 11.04 21.34
N ALA A 302 32.91 12.02 21.91
CA ALA A 302 32.58 12.05 23.33
C ALA A 302 31.34 11.18 23.62
N ASP A 303 31.32 10.53 24.79
CA ASP A 303 30.17 9.72 25.21
C ASP A 303 28.94 10.59 25.50
N VAL A 304 27.80 10.23 24.90
CA VAL A 304 26.55 11.00 25.04
C VAL A 304 25.76 10.63 26.30
N ILE A 305 25.87 9.38 26.75
CA ILE A 305 25.33 8.95 28.04
C ILE A 305 26.33 9.39 29.09
N THR A 306 25.89 10.16 30.08
CA THR A 306 26.79 10.75 31.07
C THR A 306 26.43 10.32 32.47
N VAL A 307 27.42 10.34 33.36
CA VAL A 307 27.21 10.07 34.78
C VAL A 307 27.52 11.34 35.55
N ALA A 308 26.56 11.84 36.31
CA ALA A 308 26.74 12.99 37.19
C ALA A 308 26.87 12.53 38.64
N ALA A 309 27.85 13.08 39.35
CA ALA A 309 27.99 12.90 40.79
C ALA A 309 26.80 13.54 41.53
N GLY A 310 26.24 12.80 42.49
CA GLY A 310 25.15 13.23 43.37
C GLY A 310 25.63 13.38 44.81
N GLU A 311 24.73 13.13 45.77
CA GLU A 311 25.04 13.25 47.19
C GLU A 311 26.03 12.17 47.65
N GLY A 312 27.05 12.60 48.41
CA GLY A 312 28.09 11.69 48.93
C GLY A 312 28.98 11.06 47.86
N ALA A 313 28.86 11.49 46.60
CA ALA A 313 29.58 10.94 45.46
C ALA A 313 31.06 11.34 45.48
N LEU A 314 31.96 10.36 45.35
CA LEU A 314 33.37 10.63 45.06
C LEU A 314 33.59 10.91 43.57
N ASP A 315 34.71 11.59 43.25
CA ASP A 315 35.14 11.74 41.87
C ASP A 315 35.54 10.37 41.28
N ALA A 316 34.71 9.88 40.35
CA ALA A 316 34.94 8.62 39.64
C ALA A 316 36.03 8.72 38.56
N GLY A 317 36.55 9.91 38.28
CA GLY A 317 37.48 10.18 37.18
C GLY A 317 36.81 9.99 35.81
N THR A 318 37.62 9.69 34.79
CA THR A 318 37.10 9.43 33.44
C THR A 318 36.25 8.15 33.46
N ILE A 319 35.08 8.18 32.83
CA ILE A 319 34.21 7.00 32.70
C ILE A 319 34.26 6.51 31.26
N THR A 320 34.59 5.24 31.08
CA THR A 320 34.58 4.57 29.77
C THR A 320 33.31 3.74 29.63
N GLN A 321 32.87 3.54 28.39
CA GLN A 321 31.62 2.83 28.08
C GLN A 321 31.88 1.68 27.14
N GLU A 322 31.27 0.53 27.45
CA GLU A 322 31.38 -0.70 26.66
C GLU A 322 29.97 -1.27 26.46
N LEU A 323 29.55 -1.36 25.20
CA LEU A 323 28.26 -1.95 24.85
C LEU A 323 28.41 -3.47 24.67
N SER A 324 27.50 -4.23 25.26
CA SER A 324 27.44 -5.69 25.10
C SER A 324 27.22 -6.10 23.64
N ALA A 325 27.61 -7.34 23.30
CA ALA A 325 27.46 -7.87 21.94
C ALA A 325 25.99 -7.94 21.45
N ASP A 326 25.03 -8.08 22.36
CA ASP A 326 23.59 -8.04 22.05
C ASP A 326 23.03 -6.61 21.95
N GLY A 327 23.84 -5.60 22.23
CA GLY A 327 23.50 -4.19 22.19
C GLY A 327 22.59 -3.70 23.31
N LYS A 328 22.24 -4.53 24.30
CA LYS A 328 21.21 -4.20 25.31
C LYS A 328 21.77 -3.76 26.66
N THR A 329 23.05 -4.00 26.92
CA THR A 329 23.70 -3.63 28.19
C THR A 329 24.88 -2.72 27.91
N LEU A 330 24.88 -1.54 28.54
CA LEU A 330 26.01 -0.63 28.51
C LEU A 330 26.71 -0.68 29.86
N THR A 331 27.99 -1.04 29.84
CA THR A 331 28.85 -1.08 31.01
C THR A 331 29.61 0.23 31.12
N LEU A 332 29.46 0.92 32.25
CA LEU A 332 30.15 2.16 32.60
C LEU A 332 31.28 1.82 33.58
N LYS A 333 32.54 2.00 33.15
CA LYS A 333 33.73 1.74 33.97
C LYS A 333 34.42 3.04 34.39
N ALA A 334 34.53 3.27 35.70
CA ALA A 334 35.25 4.40 36.27
C ALA A 334 36.77 4.20 36.21
N GLN A 335 37.52 5.26 35.94
CA GLN A 335 38.99 5.29 36.07
C GLN A 335 39.41 5.16 37.54
N LYS A 336 38.70 5.88 38.43
CA LYS A 336 38.84 5.78 39.89
C LYS A 336 37.77 4.82 40.42
N PHE A 337 36.88 5.30 41.28
CA PHE A 337 35.85 4.50 41.94
C PHE A 337 34.55 5.31 42.06
N PHE A 338 33.45 4.65 41.78
CA PHE A 338 32.12 5.06 42.20
C PHE A 338 31.94 4.78 43.69
N LYS A 339 31.59 5.81 44.46
CA LYS A 339 31.13 5.70 45.85
C LYS A 339 30.14 6.81 46.13
N GLY A 340 28.95 6.48 46.64
CA GLY A 340 27.86 7.44 46.85
C GLY A 340 26.81 7.38 45.74
N GLU A 341 25.97 8.42 45.63
CA GLU A 341 24.91 8.48 44.63
C GLU A 341 25.41 9.05 43.30
N TYR A 342 25.13 8.39 42.19
CA TYR A 342 25.36 8.89 40.84
C TYR A 342 24.06 8.93 40.05
N THR A 343 23.95 9.84 39.09
CA THR A 343 22.82 9.88 38.15
C THR A 343 23.32 9.56 36.75
N VAL A 344 22.84 8.46 36.18
CA VAL A 344 23.05 8.13 34.77
C VAL A 344 22.02 8.89 33.93
N LYS A 345 22.52 9.64 32.95
CA LYS A 345 21.72 10.50 32.08
C LYS A 345 21.74 9.98 30.66
N VAL A 346 20.58 9.62 30.14
CA VAL A 346 20.38 9.37 28.71
C VAL A 346 19.73 10.61 28.11
N PRO A 347 20.38 11.26 27.12
CA PRO A 347 19.90 12.50 26.52
C PRO A 347 18.66 12.27 25.63
N PHE A 348 17.88 13.34 25.45
CA PHE A 348 16.72 13.35 24.54
C PHE A 348 17.18 13.38 23.08
N GLU A 349 16.61 12.50 22.24
CA GLU A 349 16.79 12.48 20.78
C GLU A 349 18.25 12.40 20.28
N ILE A 350 19.14 11.73 21.04
CA ILE A 350 20.51 11.45 20.59
C ILE A 350 20.75 9.96 20.44
N VAL A 351 20.51 9.18 21.51
CA VAL A 351 20.73 7.72 21.50
C VAL A 351 19.59 7.03 20.75
N LYS A 352 19.94 6.14 19.83
CA LYS A 352 18.97 5.34 19.06
C LYS A 352 19.12 3.85 19.34
N ALA A 353 18.01 3.14 19.20
CA ALA A 353 18.04 1.69 18.99
C ALA A 353 18.49 1.36 17.56
N VAL A 354 18.89 0.11 17.32
CA VAL A 354 19.21 -0.41 15.97
C VAL A 354 18.03 -0.24 15.00
N SER A 355 16.78 -0.18 15.51
CA SER A 355 15.58 0.12 14.71
C SER A 355 15.49 1.58 14.23
N GLY A 356 16.39 2.46 14.67
CA GLY A 356 16.41 3.89 14.35
C GLY A 356 15.55 4.76 15.27
N GLN A 357 14.71 4.17 16.14
CA GLN A 357 13.92 4.90 17.13
C GLN A 357 14.81 5.46 18.24
N PHE A 358 14.50 6.66 18.73
CA PHE A 358 15.19 7.26 19.86
C PHE A 358 14.87 6.56 21.17
N VAL A 359 15.89 6.42 22.02
CA VAL A 359 15.71 5.97 23.41
C VAL A 359 15.08 7.11 24.21
N SER A 360 14.07 6.77 25.02
CA SER A 360 13.46 7.73 25.94
C SER A 360 14.51 8.32 26.88
N PRO A 361 14.58 9.65 27.06
CA PRO A 361 15.53 10.26 27.97
C PRO A 361 15.27 9.78 29.40
N VAL A 362 16.33 9.61 30.17
CA VAL A 362 16.21 9.22 31.58
C VAL A 362 17.30 9.88 32.41
N ASN A 363 16.98 10.21 33.65
CA ASN A 363 17.93 10.63 34.69
C ASN A 363 17.78 9.67 35.87
N GLN A 364 18.40 8.50 35.78
CA GLN A 364 18.23 7.43 36.76
C GLN A 364 19.33 7.50 37.81
N LYS A 365 18.93 7.57 39.09
CA LYS A 365 19.86 7.49 40.22
C LYS A 365 20.31 6.06 40.45
N VAL A 366 21.58 5.89 40.79
CA VAL A 366 22.21 4.64 41.23
C VAL A 366 23.13 4.96 42.40
N THR A 367 22.95 4.24 43.51
CA THR A 367 23.85 4.34 44.67
C THR A 367 24.88 3.24 44.58
N VAL A 368 26.15 3.61 44.55
CA VAL A 368 27.28 2.66 44.58
C VAL A 368 27.87 2.65 45.98
N SER A 369 27.79 1.48 46.62
CA SER A 369 28.37 1.19 47.93
C SER A 369 29.07 -0.14 47.82
N ASP A 370 30.39 -0.10 47.72
CA ASP A 370 31.20 -1.31 47.73
C ASP A 370 31.56 -1.69 49.16
N THR A 371 31.11 -2.87 49.58
CA THR A 371 31.32 -3.41 50.94
C THR A 371 31.99 -4.78 50.92
N THR A 372 32.40 -5.26 49.75
CA THR A 372 32.98 -6.60 49.58
C THR A 372 34.48 -6.47 49.34
N ALA A 373 35.26 -7.29 50.03
CA ALA A 373 36.71 -7.33 49.81
C ALA A 373 37.09 -8.29 48.68
N PRO A 374 38.20 -8.04 47.96
CA PRO A 374 38.64 -8.90 46.87
C PRO A 374 38.83 -10.34 47.30
N VAL A 375 38.32 -11.27 46.50
CA VAL A 375 38.41 -12.72 46.69
C VAL A 375 39.30 -13.31 45.61
N LEU A 376 40.35 -14.01 46.03
CA LEU A 376 41.26 -14.75 45.18
C LEU A 376 40.50 -15.90 44.51
N SER A 377 40.34 -15.82 43.19
CA SER A 377 39.65 -16.83 42.39
C SER A 377 40.61 -17.92 41.92
N SER A 378 41.87 -17.58 41.61
CA SER A 378 42.86 -18.58 41.18
C SER A 378 44.31 -18.10 41.33
N ALA A 379 45.21 -19.06 41.50
CA ALA A 379 46.65 -18.91 41.33
C ALA A 379 47.15 -19.90 40.26
N LYS A 380 47.72 -19.38 39.18
CA LYS A 380 48.13 -20.19 38.02
C LYS A 380 49.56 -19.88 37.61
N ALA A 381 50.28 -20.91 37.19
CA ALA A 381 51.56 -20.80 36.52
C ALA A 381 51.50 -21.63 35.23
N THR A 382 52.06 -21.10 34.15
CA THR A 382 52.24 -21.86 32.92
C THR A 382 53.73 -21.92 32.61
N VAL A 383 54.23 -23.13 32.36
CA VAL A 383 55.64 -23.40 32.07
C VAL A 383 55.77 -24.12 30.73
N LYS A 384 56.91 -23.98 30.07
CA LYS A 384 57.20 -24.67 28.81
C LYS A 384 57.44 -26.18 29.03
N ASP A 385 58.24 -26.51 30.03
CA ASP A 385 58.53 -27.85 30.50
C ASP A 385 58.67 -27.78 32.02
N THR A 386 58.31 -28.84 32.75
CA THR A 386 58.41 -28.84 34.21
C THR A 386 59.85 -28.71 34.70
N LYS A 387 60.84 -29.07 33.87
CA LYS A 387 62.27 -28.85 34.18
C LYS A 387 62.70 -27.38 34.16
N ASP A 388 61.94 -26.50 33.50
CA ASP A 388 62.29 -25.07 33.37
C ASP A 388 61.95 -24.28 34.64
N GLY A 389 61.18 -24.89 35.55
CA GLY A 389 60.72 -24.28 36.80
C GLY A 389 59.61 -23.24 36.59
N ILE A 390 58.91 -22.91 37.68
CA ILE A 390 57.92 -21.82 37.69
C ILE A 390 58.71 -20.51 37.82
N LYS A 391 58.55 -19.62 36.84
CA LYS A 391 59.16 -18.28 36.85
C LYS A 391 58.17 -17.16 37.19
N SER A 392 56.89 -17.43 36.98
CA SER A 392 55.82 -16.48 37.27
C SER A 392 54.56 -17.21 37.74
N VAL A 393 53.89 -16.63 38.73
CA VAL A 393 52.55 -17.02 39.17
C VAL A 393 51.61 -15.84 38.95
N THR A 394 50.49 -16.06 38.28
CA THR A 394 49.42 -15.08 38.09
C THR A 394 48.27 -15.38 39.04
N LEU A 395 47.87 -14.37 39.80
CA LEU A 395 46.67 -14.38 40.64
C LEU A 395 45.54 -13.68 39.91
N THR A 396 44.32 -14.16 40.11
CA THR A 396 43.10 -13.51 39.63
C THR A 396 42.15 -13.36 40.80
N PHE A 397 41.50 -12.20 40.87
CA PHE A 397 40.50 -11.85 41.86
C PHE A 397 39.16 -11.58 41.17
N ASN A 398 38.07 -11.70 41.93
CA ASN A 398 36.71 -11.37 41.46
C ASN A 398 36.49 -9.86 41.21
N GLU A 399 37.39 -9.02 41.68
CA GLU A 399 37.36 -7.57 41.53
C GLU A 399 38.77 -6.96 41.54
N ASP A 400 38.87 -5.67 41.24
CA ASP A 400 40.15 -4.95 41.20
C ASP A 400 40.81 -4.90 42.58
N VAL A 401 42.13 -5.14 42.62
CA VAL A 401 42.93 -5.06 43.83
C VAL A 401 43.76 -3.78 43.79
N SER A 402 43.76 -3.01 44.88
CA SER A 402 44.57 -1.80 45.01
C SER A 402 45.92 -2.09 45.67
N SER A 403 45.94 -2.98 46.66
CA SER A 403 47.14 -3.36 47.39
C SER A 403 47.07 -4.80 47.89
N ILE A 404 48.25 -5.41 47.99
CA ILE A 404 48.48 -6.68 48.68
C ILE A 404 49.74 -6.47 49.53
N ASP A 405 49.67 -6.76 50.82
CA ASP A 405 50.83 -6.59 51.71
C ASP A 405 51.94 -7.58 51.38
N THR A 406 51.59 -8.86 51.23
CA THR A 406 52.54 -9.91 50.85
C THR A 406 51.84 -11.11 50.24
N VAL A 407 52.54 -11.80 49.35
CA VAL A 407 52.17 -13.12 48.86
C VAL A 407 53.20 -14.13 49.35
N LYS A 408 52.75 -15.21 50.02
CA LYS A 408 53.62 -16.29 50.49
C LYS A 408 53.49 -17.50 49.60
N ILE A 409 54.61 -18.04 49.12
CA ILE A 409 54.66 -19.30 48.35
C ILE A 409 55.83 -20.11 48.88
N GLY A 410 55.57 -21.35 49.34
CA GLY A 410 56.62 -22.22 49.90
C GLY A 410 57.41 -21.59 51.06
N ASN A 411 56.71 -20.91 51.98
CA ASN A 411 57.27 -20.15 53.11
C ASN A 411 58.18 -18.95 52.77
N GLN A 412 58.29 -18.56 51.50
CA GLN A 412 58.94 -17.29 51.11
C GLN A 412 57.91 -16.19 50.84
N ASN A 413 58.28 -14.94 51.18
CA ASN A 413 57.48 -13.75 50.89
C ASN A 413 57.85 -13.18 49.52
N TYR A 414 56.85 -12.77 48.75
CA TYR A 414 57.00 -12.14 47.45
C TYR A 414 56.15 -10.87 47.37
N THR A 415 56.65 -9.90 46.62
CA THR A 415 55.92 -8.67 46.29
C THR A 415 55.23 -8.85 44.92
N PRO A 416 53.89 -8.80 44.85
CA PRO A 416 53.18 -8.91 43.59
C PRO A 416 53.19 -7.59 42.81
N VAL A 417 53.13 -7.68 41.48
CA VAL A 417 52.81 -6.56 40.59
C VAL A 417 51.32 -6.63 40.26
N ILE A 418 50.55 -5.64 40.72
CA ILE A 418 49.09 -5.63 40.61
C ILE A 418 48.67 -4.83 39.37
N VAL A 419 47.78 -5.42 38.57
CA VAL A 419 47.17 -4.80 37.39
C VAL A 419 45.69 -5.19 37.35
N GLY A 420 44.82 -4.25 37.74
CA GLY A 420 43.38 -4.47 37.83
C GLY A 420 43.03 -5.56 38.84
N ASN A 421 42.30 -6.59 38.39
CA ASN A 421 41.94 -7.77 39.19
C ASN A 421 43.00 -8.89 39.12
N THR A 422 44.18 -8.62 38.58
CA THR A 422 45.26 -9.61 38.47
C THR A 422 46.51 -9.15 39.22
N ALA A 423 47.27 -10.11 39.72
CA ALA A 423 48.55 -9.84 40.36
C ALA A 423 49.59 -10.85 39.89
N THR A 424 50.73 -10.38 39.38
CA THR A 424 51.80 -11.24 38.86
C THR A 424 52.96 -11.28 39.85
N ILE A 425 53.44 -12.47 40.17
CA ILE A 425 54.59 -12.67 41.06
C ILE A 425 55.70 -13.33 40.28
N ASN A 426 56.89 -12.74 40.30
CA ASN A 426 58.10 -13.38 39.78
C ASN A 426 58.68 -14.29 40.86
N VAL A 427 58.92 -15.55 40.52
CA VAL A 427 59.37 -16.59 41.45
C VAL A 427 60.45 -17.47 40.80
N ASP A 428 61.08 -18.33 41.59
CA ASP A 428 61.93 -19.40 41.08
C ASP A 428 61.64 -20.69 41.87
N LEU A 429 60.70 -21.49 41.35
CA LEU A 429 60.18 -22.67 42.04
C LEU A 429 60.26 -23.91 41.15
N ASP A 430 60.27 -25.09 41.76
CA ASP A 430 60.31 -26.38 41.09
C ASP A 430 58.91 -26.75 40.60
N ALA A 431 58.68 -26.75 39.27
CA ALA A 431 57.36 -27.00 38.70
C ALA A 431 56.86 -28.45 38.88
N THR A 432 57.66 -29.36 39.44
CA THR A 432 57.24 -30.72 39.80
C THR A 432 56.62 -30.81 41.20
N LYS A 433 56.73 -29.75 42.02
CA LYS A 433 56.21 -29.71 43.39
C LYS A 433 54.88 -28.96 43.47
N ALA A 434 54.04 -29.38 44.41
CA ALA A 434 52.84 -28.64 44.77
C ALA A 434 53.20 -27.48 45.71
N TYR A 435 52.60 -26.31 45.47
CA TYR A 435 52.74 -25.14 46.32
C TYR A 435 51.36 -24.63 46.72
N ASP A 436 51.18 -24.37 48.01
CA ASP A 436 50.12 -23.50 48.48
C ASP A 436 50.61 -22.06 48.49
N LEU A 437 49.76 -21.17 48.02
CA LEU A 437 49.97 -19.74 48.04
C LEU A 437 49.03 -19.10 49.06
N THR A 438 49.53 -18.14 49.82
CA THR A 438 48.75 -17.31 50.74
C THR A 438 48.89 -15.84 50.36
N VAL A 439 47.77 -15.16 50.15
CA VAL A 439 47.68 -13.70 49.97
C VAL A 439 47.29 -13.09 51.31
N VAL A 440 47.99 -12.02 51.71
CA VAL A 440 47.72 -11.30 52.96
C VAL A 440 47.27 -9.88 52.63
N ASN A 441 46.16 -9.46 53.26
CA ASN A 441 45.59 -8.12 53.17
C ASN A 441 45.40 -7.64 51.72
N ALA A 442 44.72 -8.45 50.91
CA ALA A 442 44.25 -7.97 49.61
C ALA A 442 43.13 -6.96 49.84
N THR A 443 43.37 -5.73 49.41
CA THR A 443 42.47 -4.60 49.61
C THR A 443 42.03 -4.08 48.26
N ASP A 444 40.73 -3.85 48.07
CA ASP A 444 40.23 -3.09 46.92
C ASP A 444 40.56 -1.60 47.12
N ALA A 445 40.02 -0.71 46.28
CA ALA A 445 40.22 0.72 46.54
C ALA A 445 39.08 1.40 47.31
N ALA A 446 37.98 0.70 47.57
CA ALA A 446 36.98 1.15 48.52
C ALA A 446 37.48 1.02 49.98
N GLY A 447 38.60 0.30 50.17
CA GLY A 447 39.23 0.01 51.46
C GLY A 447 38.74 -1.29 52.08
N ASN A 448 37.94 -2.09 51.36
CA ASN A 448 37.52 -3.40 51.84
C ASN A 448 38.71 -4.36 51.71
N MET A 449 39.10 -4.94 52.84
CA MET A 449 40.28 -5.78 52.95
C MET A 449 39.88 -7.20 53.34
N LYS A 450 40.54 -8.18 52.73
CA LYS A 450 40.47 -9.57 53.14
C LYS A 450 41.81 -9.98 53.76
N ASP A 451 41.78 -10.24 55.06
CA ASP A 451 42.99 -10.47 55.87
C ASP A 451 43.90 -11.58 55.31
N VAL A 452 43.37 -12.78 55.08
CA VAL A 452 44.15 -13.93 54.59
C VAL A 452 43.31 -14.76 53.63
N GLN A 453 43.93 -15.15 52.51
CA GLN A 453 43.34 -16.03 51.50
C GLN A 453 44.38 -17.02 51.01
N SER A 454 43.98 -18.28 50.76
CA SER A 454 44.90 -19.30 50.25
C SER A 454 44.32 -20.03 49.06
N ALA A 455 45.18 -20.37 48.10
CA ALA A 455 44.84 -21.20 46.95
C ALA A 455 46.05 -22.05 46.54
N PRO A 456 45.84 -23.28 46.03
CA PRO A 456 46.91 -24.05 45.44
C PRO A 456 47.38 -23.37 44.14
N VAL A 457 48.69 -23.37 43.91
CA VAL A 457 49.27 -22.95 42.62
C VAL A 457 49.03 -24.07 41.62
N THR A 458 48.20 -23.81 40.62
CA THR A 458 47.98 -24.76 39.51
C THR A 458 49.02 -24.52 38.42
N VAL A 459 49.80 -25.56 38.12
CA VAL A 459 50.84 -25.52 37.07
C VAL A 459 50.30 -26.21 35.82
N SER A 460 50.32 -25.51 34.69
CA SER A 460 50.06 -26.09 33.37
C SER A 460 51.32 -26.10 32.52
N VAL A 461 51.45 -27.12 31.67
CA VAL A 461 52.53 -27.19 30.67
C VAL A 461 51.97 -26.71 29.33
N ASP A 462 52.66 -25.76 28.72
CA ASP A 462 52.45 -25.37 27.34
C ASP A 462 53.76 -25.47 26.55
N ASN A 463 53.91 -26.59 25.83
CA ASN A 463 55.07 -26.91 25.02
C ASN A 463 54.81 -26.79 23.51
N VAL A 464 53.68 -26.21 23.11
CA VAL A 464 53.27 -26.11 21.70
C VAL A 464 53.83 -24.82 21.10
N ALA A 465 54.58 -24.92 20.01
CA ALA A 465 55.06 -23.73 19.30
C ALA A 465 53.94 -23.01 18.55
N PRO A 466 54.02 -21.68 18.36
CA PRO A 466 53.11 -20.96 17.47
C PRO A 466 53.19 -21.50 16.03
N SER A 467 52.06 -21.47 15.34
CA SER A 467 51.91 -21.89 13.95
C SER A 467 51.00 -20.93 13.18
N ILE A 468 51.16 -20.90 11.84
CA ILE A 468 50.28 -20.15 10.94
C ILE A 468 49.02 -20.95 10.66
N THR A 469 47.88 -20.43 11.11
CA THR A 469 46.56 -21.04 10.89
C THR A 469 45.97 -20.62 9.54
N SER A 470 46.16 -19.38 9.12
CA SER A 470 45.66 -18.89 7.84
C SER A 470 46.53 -17.80 7.22
N VAL A 471 46.47 -17.73 5.90
CA VAL A 471 47.05 -16.65 5.09
C VAL A 471 46.02 -16.30 4.04
N VAL A 472 45.52 -15.06 4.06
CA VAL A 472 44.47 -14.60 3.14
C VAL A 472 44.84 -13.25 2.55
N PRO A 473 44.43 -12.95 1.29
CA PRO A 473 44.64 -11.63 0.73
C PRO A 473 43.90 -10.57 1.56
N ALA A 474 44.55 -9.44 1.81
CA ALA A 474 43.96 -8.28 2.50
C ALA A 474 44.00 -7.00 1.65
N GLY A 475 44.41 -7.13 0.38
CA GLY A 475 44.55 -6.08 -0.61
C GLY A 475 45.51 -6.54 -1.71
N GLU A 476 45.74 -5.68 -2.70
CA GLU A 476 46.60 -6.02 -3.85
C GLU A 476 48.08 -6.22 -3.48
N ASN A 477 48.57 -5.58 -2.41
CA ASN A 477 49.92 -5.77 -1.86
C ASN A 477 49.92 -6.11 -0.37
N LYS A 478 48.78 -6.55 0.17
CA LYS A 478 48.63 -6.85 1.60
C LYS A 478 48.12 -8.26 1.80
N VAL A 479 48.66 -8.91 2.82
CA VAL A 479 48.28 -10.26 3.23
C VAL A 479 47.97 -10.25 4.72
N LYS A 480 46.86 -10.85 5.12
CA LYS A 480 46.56 -11.11 6.51
C LYS A 480 47.06 -12.51 6.88
N VAL A 481 47.95 -12.58 7.87
CA VAL A 481 48.50 -13.82 8.44
C VAL A 481 47.92 -13.99 9.83
N THR A 482 47.29 -15.13 10.10
CA THR A 482 46.74 -15.47 11.42
C THR A 482 47.54 -16.60 12.04
N LEU A 483 47.84 -16.46 13.33
CA LEU A 483 48.54 -17.44 14.16
C LEU A 483 47.57 -18.08 15.15
N ASP A 484 47.91 -19.27 15.66
CA ASP A 484 47.17 -19.90 16.77
C ASP A 484 47.54 -19.29 18.13
N LYS A 485 48.76 -18.75 18.24
CA LYS A 485 49.35 -18.15 19.43
C LYS A 485 49.96 -16.78 19.17
N GLU A 486 49.98 -15.97 20.22
CA GLU A 486 50.66 -14.68 20.22
C GLU A 486 52.17 -14.88 20.13
N LEU A 487 52.86 -13.99 19.43
CA LEU A 487 54.31 -14.00 19.33
C LEU A 487 54.93 -13.15 20.44
N LYS A 488 56.12 -13.54 20.85
CA LYS A 488 56.98 -12.73 21.68
C LYS A 488 57.30 -11.41 20.97
N ASN A 489 57.12 -10.31 21.69
CA ASN A 489 57.34 -8.94 21.21
C ASN A 489 56.46 -8.52 20.01
N ASP A 490 55.35 -9.23 19.76
CA ASP A 490 54.43 -8.92 18.66
C ASP A 490 55.13 -8.79 17.29
N SER A 491 56.17 -9.60 17.04
CA SER A 491 57.04 -9.49 15.87
C SER A 491 56.97 -10.73 14.99
N LEU A 492 56.36 -10.59 13.79
CA LEU A 492 56.35 -11.62 12.76
C LEU A 492 57.54 -11.44 11.79
N VAL A 493 58.45 -12.42 11.77
CA VAL A 493 59.60 -12.44 10.86
C VAL A 493 59.36 -13.51 9.78
N LEU A 494 59.38 -13.10 8.51
CA LEU A 494 59.21 -13.97 7.36
C LEU A 494 59.91 -13.39 6.13
N SER A 495 60.02 -14.19 5.07
CA SER A 495 60.34 -13.74 3.71
C SER A 495 59.15 -14.00 2.80
N ALA A 496 59.01 -13.21 1.73
CA ALA A 496 57.94 -13.36 0.75
C ALA A 496 58.53 -13.39 -0.66
N LYS A 497 58.08 -14.31 -1.51
CA LYS A 497 58.47 -14.38 -2.93
C LYS A 497 57.23 -14.45 -3.80
N VAL A 498 57.26 -13.82 -4.97
CA VAL A 498 56.16 -13.89 -5.94
C VAL A 498 56.58 -14.76 -7.12
N GLY A 499 55.76 -15.76 -7.46
CA GLY A 499 56.00 -16.67 -8.58
C GLY A 499 57.40 -17.29 -8.56
N THR A 500 58.17 -17.11 -9.64
CA THR A 500 59.55 -17.61 -9.79
C THR A 500 60.63 -16.59 -9.41
N PHE A 501 60.25 -15.39 -8.95
CA PHE A 501 61.22 -14.38 -8.54
C PHE A 501 61.92 -14.81 -7.25
N THR A 502 63.24 -14.66 -7.22
CA THR A 502 64.07 -15.04 -6.05
C THR A 502 64.22 -13.92 -5.02
N THR A 503 63.82 -12.70 -5.38
CA THR A 503 63.89 -11.51 -4.51
C THR A 503 62.86 -11.59 -3.40
N ASP A 504 63.28 -11.26 -2.18
CA ASP A 504 62.35 -11.09 -1.06
C ASP A 504 61.57 -9.79 -1.24
N ILE A 505 60.24 -9.90 -1.27
CA ILE A 505 59.31 -8.79 -1.45
C ILE A 505 58.59 -8.42 -0.16
N PHE A 506 58.96 -9.01 0.98
CA PHE A 506 58.47 -8.60 2.29
C PHE A 506 58.90 -7.16 2.59
N SER A 507 57.95 -6.32 3.03
CA SER A 507 58.24 -4.94 3.43
C SER A 507 58.08 -4.74 4.93
N SER A 508 56.94 -5.14 5.49
CA SER A 508 56.65 -4.98 6.91
C SER A 508 55.52 -5.90 7.35
N ALA A 509 55.42 -6.13 8.67
CA ALA A 509 54.28 -6.77 9.31
C ALA A 509 53.82 -5.89 10.46
N VAL A 510 52.51 -5.63 10.55
CA VAL A 510 51.89 -4.90 11.65
C VAL A 510 50.95 -5.83 12.39
N VAL A 511 51.17 -5.99 13.70
CA VAL A 511 50.31 -6.78 14.57
C VAL A 511 48.95 -6.10 14.75
N ASN A 512 47.89 -6.88 14.82
CA ASN A 512 46.59 -6.41 15.29
C ASN A 512 46.68 -6.17 16.82
N PRO A 513 46.55 -4.91 17.29
CA PRO A 513 46.74 -4.59 18.72
C PRO A 513 45.66 -5.20 19.63
N GLU A 514 44.50 -5.58 19.08
CA GLU A 514 43.39 -6.13 19.85
C GLU A 514 43.56 -7.61 20.18
N ASN A 515 44.06 -8.40 19.22
CA ASN A 515 44.13 -9.86 19.36
C ASN A 515 45.54 -10.45 19.35
N LYS A 516 46.56 -9.68 18.94
CA LYS A 516 47.98 -10.05 18.90
C LYS A 516 48.35 -11.35 18.15
N LYS A 517 47.40 -11.94 17.42
CA LYS A 517 47.54 -13.18 16.65
C LYS A 517 47.42 -12.95 15.15
N GLU A 518 46.92 -11.79 14.74
CA GLU A 518 46.78 -11.43 13.34
C GLU A 518 47.80 -10.36 12.95
N TYR A 519 48.39 -10.54 11.77
CA TYR A 519 49.39 -9.63 11.23
C TYR A 519 48.97 -9.20 9.83
N THR A 520 49.01 -7.89 9.57
CA THR A 520 48.91 -7.36 8.22
C THR A 520 50.31 -7.23 7.65
N VAL A 521 50.65 -8.11 6.73
CA VAL A 521 51.91 -8.11 5.99
C VAL A 521 51.77 -7.24 4.76
N THR A 522 52.66 -6.27 4.60
CA THR A 522 52.76 -5.43 3.41
C THR A 522 53.90 -5.93 2.52
N LEU A 523 53.60 -6.06 1.23
CA LEU A 523 54.54 -6.50 0.21
C LEU A 523 54.97 -5.33 -0.67
N ASN A 524 56.17 -5.42 -1.23
CA ASN A 524 56.65 -4.46 -2.21
C ASN A 524 55.87 -4.59 -3.53
N SER A 525 54.99 -3.63 -3.79
CA SER A 525 54.14 -3.59 -4.99
C SER A 525 54.91 -3.52 -6.30
N SER A 526 56.19 -3.09 -6.28
CA SER A 526 57.02 -2.98 -7.49
C SER A 526 57.28 -4.32 -8.17
N TYR A 527 57.04 -5.45 -7.50
CA TYR A 527 57.22 -6.80 -8.01
C TYR A 527 55.91 -7.52 -8.35
N LEU A 528 54.76 -6.93 -8.00
CA LEU A 528 53.45 -7.54 -8.20
C LEU A 528 52.84 -7.14 -9.56
N PHE A 529 52.01 -8.03 -10.09
CA PHE A 529 51.21 -7.95 -11.31
C PHE A 529 51.99 -7.59 -12.58
N LYS A 530 53.26 -8.04 -12.68
CA LYS A 530 54.10 -7.75 -13.85
C LYS A 530 53.62 -8.42 -15.14
N ASN A 531 53.07 -9.63 -15.03
CA ASN A 531 52.73 -10.48 -16.16
C ASN A 531 51.27 -10.97 -16.17
N GLY A 532 50.35 -10.28 -15.47
CA GLY A 532 48.95 -10.70 -15.38
C GLY A 532 48.13 -9.93 -14.34
N SER A 533 46.90 -10.41 -14.10
CA SER A 533 45.97 -9.85 -13.11
C SER A 533 45.99 -10.60 -11.77
N THR A 534 46.78 -11.66 -11.64
CA THR A 534 46.95 -12.40 -10.40
C THR A 534 48.41 -12.77 -10.19
N ASP A 535 48.80 -12.90 -8.93
CA ASP A 535 50.13 -13.35 -8.52
C ASP A 535 50.01 -14.27 -7.32
N THR A 536 50.79 -15.37 -7.32
CA THR A 536 50.92 -16.22 -6.15
C THR A 536 52.16 -15.81 -5.36
N VAL A 537 51.94 -15.39 -4.13
CA VAL A 537 52.99 -15.03 -3.16
C VAL A 537 53.19 -16.18 -2.19
N THR A 538 54.41 -16.68 -2.11
CA THR A 538 54.84 -17.68 -1.14
C THR A 538 55.55 -16.98 0.03
N LEU A 539 54.98 -17.14 1.23
CA LEU A 539 55.53 -16.66 2.49
C LEU A 539 56.27 -17.82 3.17
N THR A 540 57.49 -17.56 3.59
CA THR A 540 58.34 -18.52 4.27
C THR A 540 58.80 -17.96 5.60
N VAL A 541 58.43 -18.67 6.66
CA VAL A 541 58.89 -18.44 8.03
C VAL A 541 59.99 -19.45 8.33
N ALA A 542 61.19 -18.95 8.62
CA ALA A 542 62.32 -19.80 8.93
C ALA A 542 62.09 -20.63 10.20
N LYS A 543 62.87 -21.71 10.34
CA LYS A 543 62.94 -22.46 11.59
C LYS A 543 63.26 -21.51 12.77
N ASP A 544 62.60 -21.73 13.91
CA ASP A 544 62.76 -20.99 15.16
C ASP A 544 62.31 -19.51 15.12
N ALA A 545 61.73 -19.03 14.02
CA ALA A 545 61.34 -17.63 13.84
C ALA A 545 60.02 -17.24 14.53
N LEU A 546 59.08 -18.16 14.72
CA LEU A 546 57.89 -17.95 15.54
C LEU A 546 58.21 -18.41 16.96
N GLN A 547 58.24 -17.48 17.91
CA GLN A 547 58.48 -17.78 19.32
C GLN A 547 57.35 -17.19 20.17
N ASP A 548 56.78 -17.95 21.10
CA ASP A 548 55.84 -17.43 22.11
C ASP A 548 56.55 -16.86 23.35
N SER A 549 55.79 -16.31 24.29
CA SER A 549 56.32 -15.72 25.54
C SER A 549 57.02 -16.75 26.44
N LEU A 550 56.72 -18.04 26.30
CA LEU A 550 57.35 -19.15 27.03
C LEU A 550 58.60 -19.69 26.32
N GLY A 551 58.89 -19.20 25.11
CA GLY A 551 60.05 -19.61 24.31
C GLY A 551 59.83 -20.88 23.49
N ASN A 552 58.59 -21.33 23.28
CA ASN A 552 58.31 -22.38 22.29
C ASN A 552 58.50 -21.82 20.90
N SER A 553 59.23 -22.54 20.04
CA SER A 553 59.54 -22.08 18.69
C SER A 553 59.24 -23.11 17.62
N ASN A 554 58.84 -22.67 16.42
CA ASN A 554 58.49 -23.57 15.33
C ASN A 554 59.69 -24.44 14.92
N ALA A 555 59.52 -25.76 15.04
CA ALA A 555 60.62 -26.71 14.86
C ALA A 555 61.12 -26.85 13.41
N THR A 556 60.30 -26.45 12.43
CA THR A 556 60.60 -26.54 11.00
C THR A 556 60.17 -25.26 10.30
N GLU A 557 60.73 -25.03 9.11
CA GLU A 557 60.31 -23.96 8.22
C GLU A 557 58.82 -24.11 7.85
N ILE A 558 58.08 -23.01 7.89
CA ILE A 558 56.66 -22.98 7.52
C ILE A 558 56.52 -22.20 6.22
N THR A 559 55.99 -22.85 5.20
CA THR A 559 55.71 -22.21 3.90
C THR A 559 54.20 -22.18 3.64
N LYS A 560 53.67 -21.01 3.30
CA LYS A 560 52.26 -20.79 2.93
C LYS A 560 52.20 -19.93 1.67
N SER A 561 51.24 -20.20 0.80
CA SER A 561 51.04 -19.39 -0.40
C SER A 561 49.68 -18.71 -0.37
N VAL A 562 49.61 -17.52 -0.96
CA VAL A 562 48.39 -16.73 -1.13
C VAL A 562 48.35 -16.17 -2.53
N THR A 563 47.20 -16.21 -3.17
CA THR A 563 46.99 -15.57 -4.47
C THR A 563 46.44 -14.18 -4.25
N LEU A 564 47.17 -13.18 -4.73
CA LEU A 564 46.73 -11.79 -4.82
C LEU A 564 46.12 -11.57 -6.20
N ALA A 565 45.08 -10.74 -6.24
CA ALA A 565 44.45 -10.32 -7.48
C ALA A 565 44.58 -8.80 -7.60
N LYS A 566 44.82 -8.35 -8.83
CA LYS A 566 44.80 -6.95 -9.20
C LYS A 566 43.36 -6.46 -9.12
N ASP A 567 43.16 -5.26 -8.58
CA ASP A 567 41.88 -4.59 -8.68
C ASP A 567 41.68 -4.06 -10.10
N THR A 568 40.58 -4.47 -10.70
CA THR A 568 40.18 -4.09 -12.07
C THR A 568 38.81 -3.42 -12.08
N THR A 569 38.23 -3.21 -10.90
CA THR A 569 36.96 -2.54 -10.75
C THR A 569 37.19 -1.05 -10.95
N THR A 570 36.39 -0.42 -11.80
CA THR A 570 36.44 1.03 -11.97
C THR A 570 35.43 1.69 -11.04
N PRO A 571 35.79 2.84 -10.42
CA PRO A 571 34.83 3.60 -9.63
C PRO A 571 33.59 3.97 -10.44
N ALA A 572 32.41 3.63 -9.95
CA ALA A 572 31.13 3.94 -10.55
C ALA A 572 30.23 4.65 -9.52
N VAL A 573 29.56 5.71 -9.96
CA VAL A 573 28.59 6.42 -9.12
C VAL A 573 27.39 5.50 -8.88
N SER A 574 27.19 5.16 -7.62
CA SER A 574 26.09 4.33 -7.14
C SER A 574 24.90 5.16 -6.65
N ASN A 575 25.14 6.39 -6.19
CA ASN A 575 24.10 7.26 -5.66
C ASN A 575 24.47 8.75 -5.82
N VAL A 576 23.44 9.59 -5.98
CA VAL A 576 23.52 11.05 -5.92
C VAL A 576 22.52 11.54 -4.88
N ALA A 577 22.97 12.22 -3.85
CA ALA A 577 22.12 12.73 -2.77
C ALA A 577 22.33 14.22 -2.56
N THR A 578 21.26 15.00 -2.45
CA THR A 578 21.32 16.44 -2.17
C THR A 578 21.29 16.73 -0.67
N THR A 579 22.11 17.67 -0.22
CA THR A 579 22.08 18.22 1.14
C THR A 579 21.23 19.49 1.15
N VAL A 580 20.17 19.49 1.95
CA VAL A 580 19.26 20.63 2.13
C VAL A 580 19.52 21.28 3.48
N VAL A 581 19.80 22.58 3.48
CA VAL A 581 19.94 23.39 4.69
C VAL A 581 18.96 24.55 4.59
N ASN A 582 18.09 24.71 5.59
CA ASN A 582 17.04 25.74 5.60
C ASN A 582 16.14 25.71 4.35
N GLY A 583 15.83 24.52 3.84
CA GLY A 583 15.00 24.34 2.64
C GLY A 583 15.67 24.72 1.31
N LYS A 584 16.97 25.04 1.33
CA LYS A 584 17.78 25.29 0.13
C LYS A 584 18.74 24.13 -0.12
N VAL A 585 18.86 23.67 -1.36
CA VAL A 585 19.92 22.71 -1.73
C VAL A 585 21.26 23.46 -1.68
N THR A 586 22.17 23.01 -0.81
CA THR A 586 23.47 23.67 -0.56
C THR A 586 24.66 22.84 -1.00
N ALA A 587 24.48 21.52 -1.15
CA ALA A 587 25.48 20.62 -1.67
C ALA A 587 24.79 19.39 -2.26
N PHE A 588 25.53 18.58 -2.99
CA PHE A 588 25.15 17.20 -3.29
C PHE A 588 26.38 16.30 -3.19
N GLU A 589 26.15 15.03 -2.95
CA GLU A 589 27.17 14.01 -2.75
C GLU A 589 26.99 12.90 -3.77
N LEU A 590 28.10 12.49 -4.37
CA LEU A 590 28.20 11.29 -5.19
C LEU A 590 28.82 10.18 -4.35
N THR A 591 28.13 9.06 -4.22
CA THR A 591 28.68 7.85 -3.60
C THR A 591 29.17 6.89 -4.68
N PHE A 592 30.42 6.48 -4.63
CA PHE A 592 31.04 5.49 -5.50
C PHE A 592 30.92 4.09 -4.89
N ASN A 593 30.93 3.07 -5.73
CA ASN A 593 30.99 1.65 -5.32
C ASN A 593 32.26 1.30 -4.52
N GLU A 594 33.34 2.04 -4.73
CA GLU A 594 34.65 1.86 -4.08
C GLU A 594 35.28 3.18 -3.65
N GLU A 595 36.36 3.09 -2.85
CA GLU A 595 37.06 4.27 -2.34
C GLU A 595 37.84 4.95 -3.47
N VAL A 596 37.68 6.28 -3.57
CA VAL A 596 38.39 7.12 -4.54
C VAL A 596 39.51 7.93 -3.87
N THR A 597 40.53 8.30 -4.64
CA THR A 597 41.67 9.09 -4.17
C THR A 597 41.83 10.39 -4.94
N SER A 598 42.13 10.30 -6.23
CA SER A 598 42.38 11.46 -7.07
C SER A 598 41.08 12.01 -7.63
N LEU A 599 41.00 13.32 -7.77
CA LEU A 599 39.87 14.03 -8.35
C LEU A 599 40.38 15.09 -9.32
N ASP A 600 39.81 15.13 -10.52
CA ASP A 600 40.14 16.09 -11.58
C ASP A 600 38.88 16.90 -11.95
N ALA A 601 38.71 18.05 -11.29
CA ALA A 601 37.56 18.92 -11.47
C ALA A 601 37.42 19.48 -12.90
N SER A 602 38.49 19.44 -13.73
CA SER A 602 38.43 19.86 -15.14
C SER A 602 37.57 18.92 -16.00
N LYS A 603 37.24 17.74 -15.48
CA LYS A 603 36.42 16.71 -16.14
C LYS A 603 34.94 16.77 -15.78
N VAL A 604 34.47 17.89 -15.21
CA VAL A 604 33.06 18.12 -14.91
C VAL A 604 32.52 19.22 -15.80
N TYR A 605 31.44 18.93 -16.50
CA TYR A 605 30.71 19.89 -17.33
C TYR A 605 29.33 20.13 -16.73
N VAL A 606 28.85 21.38 -16.77
CA VAL A 606 27.56 21.76 -16.18
C VAL A 606 26.71 22.53 -17.19
N VAL A 607 25.42 22.20 -17.28
CA VAL A 607 24.43 22.88 -18.15
C VAL A 607 23.16 23.15 -17.35
N ASN A 608 22.58 24.34 -17.46
CA ASN A 608 21.31 24.67 -16.78
C ASN A 608 20.07 24.23 -17.59
N SER A 609 18.84 24.46 -17.08
CA SER A 609 17.61 23.99 -17.74
C SER A 609 17.33 24.67 -19.07
N LYS A 610 17.97 25.82 -19.33
CA LYS A 610 17.89 26.59 -20.57
C LYS A 610 18.92 26.14 -21.61
N GLY A 611 19.80 25.20 -21.27
CA GLY A 611 20.87 24.73 -22.15
C GLY A 611 22.13 25.59 -22.13
N GLU A 612 22.28 26.52 -21.18
CA GLU A 612 23.48 27.34 -21.05
C GLU A 612 24.61 26.53 -20.40
N ILE A 613 25.80 26.51 -21.01
CA ILE A 613 26.99 25.87 -20.45
C ILE A 613 27.57 26.76 -19.35
N MET A 614 27.75 26.19 -18.16
CA MET A 614 28.22 26.87 -16.97
C MET A 614 29.65 26.44 -16.61
N SER A 615 30.45 27.39 -16.12
CA SER A 615 31.71 27.05 -15.46
C SER A 615 31.44 26.33 -14.14
N LEU A 616 32.10 25.19 -13.88
CA LEU A 616 31.94 24.45 -12.62
C LEU A 616 32.14 25.36 -11.41
N ALA A 617 33.17 26.23 -11.42
CA ALA A 617 33.48 27.12 -10.30
C ALA A 617 32.36 28.12 -9.97
N ASN A 618 31.46 28.41 -10.92
CA ASN A 618 30.29 29.27 -10.69
C ASN A 618 29.08 28.48 -10.13
N VAL A 619 29.14 27.15 -10.13
CA VAL A 619 28.05 26.27 -9.71
C VAL A 619 28.41 25.51 -8.44
N ALA A 620 29.56 24.84 -8.39
CA ALA A 620 29.94 23.96 -7.29
C ALA A 620 31.46 23.77 -7.14
N THR A 621 31.90 23.35 -5.95
CA THR A 621 33.27 22.89 -5.68
C THR A 621 33.27 21.42 -5.24
N PRO A 622 33.91 20.50 -6.00
CA PRO A 622 34.00 19.10 -5.62
C PRO A 622 35.18 18.81 -4.67
N LEU A 623 34.98 17.89 -3.72
CA LEU A 623 36.02 17.38 -2.83
C LEU A 623 35.75 15.91 -2.45
N VAL A 624 36.80 15.08 -2.38
CA VAL A 624 36.70 13.73 -1.81
C VAL A 624 36.49 13.86 -0.30
N ASN A 625 35.46 13.19 0.23
CA ASN A 625 35.15 13.22 1.65
C ASN A 625 36.26 12.51 2.45
N VAL A 626 36.73 13.17 3.51
CA VAL A 626 37.86 12.72 4.35
C VAL A 626 37.48 11.59 5.31
N ASP A 627 36.19 11.51 5.67
CA ASP A 627 35.66 10.50 6.59
C ASP A 627 35.17 9.26 5.84
N ASP A 628 34.81 9.42 4.56
CA ASP A 628 34.39 8.34 3.68
C ASP A 628 34.86 8.59 2.25
N ASN A 629 36.02 8.02 1.91
CA ASN A 629 36.62 8.13 0.58
C ASN A 629 35.77 7.56 -0.56
N LYS A 630 34.63 6.90 -0.31
CA LYS A 630 33.69 6.55 -1.38
C LYS A 630 32.85 7.74 -1.83
N LYS A 631 32.92 8.88 -1.14
CA LYS A 631 32.04 10.01 -1.39
C LYS A 631 32.82 11.19 -1.96
N VAL A 632 32.23 11.83 -2.97
CA VAL A 632 32.66 13.13 -3.48
C VAL A 632 31.54 14.12 -3.25
N VAL A 633 31.82 15.14 -2.44
CA VAL A 633 30.86 16.19 -2.08
C VAL A 633 31.09 17.38 -3.01
N PHE A 634 30.03 17.81 -3.67
CA PHE A 634 29.96 19.05 -4.43
C PHE A 634 29.23 20.09 -3.59
N THR A 635 29.97 21.05 -3.03
CA THR A 635 29.37 22.19 -2.34
C THR A 635 28.93 23.22 -3.38
N LEU A 636 27.63 23.54 -3.43
CA LEU A 636 27.10 24.53 -4.37
C LEU A 636 27.56 25.94 -3.95
N VAL A 637 27.81 26.80 -4.94
CA VAL A 637 28.17 28.20 -4.71
C VAL A 637 27.02 28.93 -4.02
N ASN A 638 27.34 29.76 -3.02
CA ASN A 638 26.32 30.55 -2.34
C ASN A 638 25.65 31.53 -3.32
N GLY A 639 24.32 31.61 -3.27
CA GLY A 639 23.54 32.46 -4.19
C GLY A 639 23.29 31.86 -5.59
N LEU A 640 23.65 30.59 -5.84
CA LEU A 640 23.26 29.90 -7.08
C LEU A 640 21.74 29.98 -7.29
N THR A 641 21.34 30.38 -8.50
CA THR A 641 19.93 30.54 -8.86
C THR A 641 19.19 29.21 -8.84
N ALA A 642 17.95 29.21 -8.33
CA ALA A 642 17.10 28.03 -8.34
C ALA A 642 16.78 27.61 -9.77
N ASP A 643 17.25 26.43 -10.16
CA ASP A 643 17.14 25.86 -11.51
C ASP A 643 17.53 24.37 -11.48
N LYS A 644 17.37 23.66 -12.60
CA LYS A 644 17.90 22.32 -12.82
C LYS A 644 19.25 22.40 -13.51
N TYR A 645 20.29 21.82 -12.88
CA TYR A 645 21.64 21.77 -13.42
C TYR A 645 22.00 20.32 -13.76
N SER A 646 22.33 20.06 -15.02
CA SER A 646 22.89 18.79 -15.46
C SER A 646 24.41 18.81 -15.30
N PHE A 647 24.94 17.78 -14.63
CA PHE A 647 26.37 17.54 -14.47
C PHE A 647 26.78 16.36 -15.33
N ASP A 648 27.87 16.49 -16.07
CA ASP A 648 28.49 15.43 -16.86
C ASP A 648 29.94 15.23 -16.39
N LEU A 649 30.22 14.05 -15.83
CA LEU A 649 31.54 13.64 -15.35
C LEU A 649 32.22 12.82 -16.46
N ALA A 650 33.34 13.30 -16.98
CA ALA A 650 34.12 12.56 -17.97
C ALA A 650 34.92 11.42 -17.33
N GLU A 651 35.46 10.54 -18.19
CA GLU A 651 36.28 9.41 -17.76
C GLU A 651 37.53 9.87 -16.99
N GLY A 652 37.76 9.26 -15.83
CA GLY A 652 38.85 9.60 -14.93
C GLY A 652 38.71 10.96 -14.26
N PHE A 653 37.47 11.43 -14.07
CA PHE A 653 37.12 12.45 -13.07
C PHE A 653 37.64 12.05 -11.68
N VAL A 654 37.55 10.75 -11.33
CA VAL A 654 38.17 10.17 -10.14
C VAL A 654 38.92 8.89 -10.47
N THR A 655 39.85 8.51 -9.59
CA THR A 655 40.46 7.17 -9.57
C THR A 655 40.28 6.48 -8.23
N ASP A 656 40.31 5.16 -8.22
CA ASP A 656 40.29 4.35 -6.98
C ASP A 656 41.63 4.42 -6.20
N LYS A 657 41.78 3.56 -5.17
CA LYS A 657 43.01 3.35 -4.40
C LYS A 657 43.86 2.17 -4.88
N SER A 658 43.55 1.59 -6.04
CA SER A 658 44.28 0.42 -6.53
C SER A 658 45.74 0.76 -6.85
N LEU A 659 46.61 -0.25 -6.84
CA LEU A 659 48.02 -0.10 -7.22
C LEU A 659 48.17 0.43 -8.65
N ALA A 660 47.21 0.11 -9.52
CA ALA A 660 47.10 0.63 -10.86
C ALA A 660 45.78 1.40 -11.02
N ALA A 661 45.70 2.55 -10.36
CA ALA A 661 44.55 3.45 -10.27
C ALA A 661 43.57 3.35 -11.45
N ASN A 662 42.41 2.71 -11.23
CA ASN A 662 41.37 2.59 -12.25
C ASN A 662 40.57 3.90 -12.33
N LYS A 663 40.24 4.33 -13.56
CA LYS A 663 39.49 5.55 -13.83
C LYS A 663 37.99 5.29 -13.82
N ASN A 664 37.18 6.19 -13.27
CA ASN A 664 35.72 6.11 -13.45
C ASN A 664 35.34 6.23 -14.92
N THR A 665 34.24 5.59 -15.31
CA THR A 665 33.61 5.83 -16.62
C THR A 665 32.81 7.13 -16.62
N LYS A 666 32.44 7.61 -17.82
CA LYS A 666 31.56 8.77 -17.99
C LYS A 666 30.24 8.58 -17.24
N TYR A 667 29.76 9.60 -16.53
CA TYR A 667 28.50 9.58 -15.79
C TYR A 667 27.83 10.95 -15.78
N SER A 668 26.53 11.00 -16.11
CA SER A 668 25.78 12.26 -16.14
C SER A 668 24.53 12.17 -15.26
N PHE A 669 24.19 13.26 -14.59
CA PHE A 669 23.03 13.35 -13.70
C PHE A 669 22.49 14.79 -13.65
N MET A 670 21.39 14.99 -12.94
CA MET A 670 20.76 16.30 -12.78
C MET A 670 20.53 16.59 -11.29
N VAL A 671 20.76 17.83 -10.89
CA VAL A 671 20.49 18.34 -9.54
C VAL A 671 19.45 19.45 -9.67
N ASP A 672 18.33 19.28 -8.98
CA ASP A 672 17.29 20.31 -8.86
C ASP A 672 17.64 21.22 -7.68
N VAL A 673 18.09 22.44 -7.97
CA VAL A 673 18.45 23.42 -6.95
C VAL A 673 17.20 24.20 -6.60
N THR A 674 16.58 23.85 -5.47
CA THR A 674 15.40 24.54 -4.96
C THR A 674 15.78 25.59 -3.90
N GLU A 675 15.01 26.68 -3.84
CA GLU A 675 15.01 27.65 -2.74
C GLU A 675 13.64 27.60 -2.06
N ALA A 676 13.57 27.22 -0.78
CA ALA A 676 12.31 27.22 -0.04
C ALA A 676 11.78 28.66 0.11
N GLY A 677 10.52 28.88 -0.28
CA GLY A 677 9.76 30.08 0.07
C GLY A 677 9.45 31.09 -1.05
N LYS A 678 9.72 30.79 -2.32
CA LYS A 678 9.15 31.56 -3.44
C LYS A 678 8.11 30.75 -4.22
N PRO A 679 6.84 31.17 -4.27
CA PRO A 679 5.88 30.58 -5.18
C PRO A 679 6.39 30.73 -6.61
N VAL A 680 6.10 29.74 -7.47
CA VAL A 680 6.29 29.88 -8.91
C VAL A 680 5.46 31.10 -9.33
N GLU A 681 6.13 32.17 -9.77
CA GLU A 681 5.46 33.39 -10.27
C GLU A 681 4.50 32.98 -11.39
N THR A 682 3.20 32.99 -11.11
CA THR A 682 2.14 32.65 -12.07
C THR A 682 1.69 33.86 -12.87
N THR A 683 2.25 35.04 -12.60
CA THR A 683 1.83 36.31 -13.24
C THR A 683 2.99 37.13 -13.77
N PHE A 684 2.71 38.04 -14.70
CA PHE A 684 3.65 39.07 -15.16
C PHE A 684 2.95 40.42 -15.34
N THR A 685 3.73 41.51 -15.38
CA THR A 685 3.24 42.87 -15.62
C THR A 685 3.46 43.29 -17.06
N ILE A 686 2.45 43.89 -17.68
CA ILE A 686 2.59 44.53 -19.00
C ILE A 686 3.47 45.77 -18.86
N ALA A 687 4.42 45.94 -19.78
CA ALA A 687 5.43 46.99 -19.71
C ALA A 687 4.87 48.36 -20.09
N ASP A 688 4.16 48.47 -21.22
CA ASP A 688 3.54 49.72 -21.64
C ASP A 688 2.44 49.51 -22.70
N VAL A 689 1.65 50.55 -22.94
CA VAL A 689 0.71 50.67 -24.07
C VAL A 689 0.87 52.06 -24.70
N THR A 690 1.03 52.12 -26.01
CA THR A 690 1.06 53.38 -26.77
C THR A 690 -0.04 53.35 -27.82
N GLU A 691 -0.50 54.52 -28.25
CA GLU A 691 -1.54 54.66 -29.26
C GLU A 691 -1.16 55.80 -30.21
N THR A 692 -1.50 55.63 -31.49
CA THR A 692 -1.43 56.66 -32.54
C THR A 692 -2.44 56.31 -33.63
N ASP A 693 -3.29 57.27 -34.02
CA ASP A 693 -4.27 57.13 -35.11
C ASP A 693 -5.15 55.86 -35.01
N ASN A 694 -5.72 55.60 -33.82
CA ASN A 694 -6.52 54.41 -33.52
C ASN A 694 -5.77 53.07 -33.69
N VAL A 695 -4.44 53.11 -33.63
CA VAL A 695 -3.57 51.93 -33.61
C VAL A 695 -2.88 51.82 -32.24
N VAL A 696 -3.22 50.79 -31.49
CA VAL A 696 -2.72 50.54 -30.13
C VAL A 696 -1.59 49.53 -30.17
N THR A 697 -0.41 49.90 -29.66
CA THR A 697 0.72 48.99 -29.47
C THR A 697 0.86 48.62 -28.00
N VAL A 698 0.80 47.33 -27.69
CA VAL A 698 0.96 46.78 -26.33
C VAL A 698 2.31 46.10 -26.20
N ASP A 699 3.14 46.55 -25.25
CA ASP A 699 4.40 45.92 -24.89
C ASP A 699 4.23 45.09 -23.61
N PHE A 700 4.41 43.78 -23.74
CA PHE A 700 4.27 42.82 -22.66
C PHE A 700 5.54 42.70 -21.80
N GLY A 701 6.68 43.26 -22.20
CA GLY A 701 7.97 43.11 -21.52
C GLY A 701 8.56 41.68 -21.55
N ALA A 702 7.82 40.72 -22.09
CA ALA A 702 8.19 39.31 -22.22
C ALA A 702 7.51 38.70 -23.46
N LYS A 703 8.06 37.60 -23.98
CA LYS A 703 7.47 36.90 -25.13
C LYS A 703 6.15 36.25 -24.74
N VAL A 704 5.10 36.52 -25.52
CA VAL A 704 3.72 36.06 -25.26
C VAL A 704 3.23 35.06 -26.32
N LYS A 705 2.20 34.30 -25.96
CA LYS A 705 1.62 33.28 -26.83
C LYS A 705 0.98 33.90 -28.07
N ALA A 706 1.19 33.24 -29.21
CA ALA A 706 0.58 33.58 -30.48
C ALA A 706 -0.78 32.89 -30.72
N THR A 707 -1.01 31.74 -30.05
CA THR A 707 -2.19 30.89 -30.28
C THR A 707 -2.68 30.24 -28.99
N GLY A 708 -3.91 29.73 -29.02
CA GLY A 708 -4.53 29.03 -27.88
C GLY A 708 -4.99 29.94 -26.74
N THR A 709 -5.32 29.33 -25.60
CA THR A 709 -5.74 30.05 -24.39
C THR A 709 -4.61 30.99 -23.92
N GLY A 710 -4.96 32.26 -23.70
CA GLY A 710 -4.02 33.31 -23.32
C GLY A 710 -3.17 33.87 -24.47
N SER A 711 -3.56 33.64 -25.72
CA SER A 711 -2.93 34.30 -26.87
C SER A 711 -3.05 35.81 -26.78
N ALA A 712 -1.95 36.52 -27.06
CA ALA A 712 -1.96 37.98 -27.23
C ALA A 712 -2.63 38.42 -28.54
N LEU A 713 -2.86 37.51 -29.49
CA LEU A 713 -3.57 37.80 -30.74
C LEU A 713 -5.09 37.62 -30.62
N ASN A 714 -5.61 37.37 -29.41
CA ASN A 714 -7.04 37.18 -29.18
C ASN A 714 -7.73 38.53 -28.90
N PRO A 715 -8.66 39.01 -29.75
CA PRO A 715 -9.37 40.26 -29.53
C PRO A 715 -10.13 40.34 -28.20
N ALA A 716 -10.61 39.20 -27.69
CA ALA A 716 -11.32 39.14 -26.41
C ALA A 716 -10.45 39.49 -25.18
N SER A 717 -9.12 39.54 -25.34
CA SER A 717 -8.20 39.99 -24.29
C SER A 717 -8.15 41.51 -24.13
N TYR A 718 -8.80 42.27 -25.02
CA TYR A 718 -8.70 43.73 -25.11
C TYR A 718 -10.07 44.41 -25.03
N GLN A 719 -10.12 45.56 -24.36
CA GLN A 719 -11.32 46.39 -24.27
C GLN A 719 -10.98 47.87 -24.38
N VAL A 720 -11.87 48.65 -24.97
CA VAL A 720 -11.85 50.13 -24.97
C VAL A 720 -13.17 50.60 -24.35
N ASN A 721 -13.11 51.47 -23.34
CA ASN A 721 -14.28 51.97 -22.61
C ASN A 721 -15.23 50.85 -22.13
N GLY A 722 -14.65 49.70 -21.74
CA GLY A 722 -15.39 48.52 -21.27
C GLY A 722 -16.04 47.67 -22.37
N VAL A 723 -15.94 48.07 -23.64
CA VAL A 723 -16.42 47.30 -24.80
C VAL A 723 -15.29 46.40 -25.29
N THR A 724 -15.56 45.10 -25.42
CA THR A 724 -14.59 44.11 -25.93
C THR A 724 -14.41 44.28 -27.43
N LEU A 725 -13.17 44.16 -27.90
CA LEU A 725 -12.87 44.28 -29.34
C LEU A 725 -13.56 43.15 -30.14
N PRO A 726 -14.14 43.46 -31.31
CA PRO A 726 -14.73 42.46 -32.23
C PRO A 726 -13.76 41.34 -32.62
N SER A 727 -14.26 40.15 -32.92
CA SER A 727 -13.44 38.97 -33.23
C SER A 727 -12.60 39.10 -34.52
N ASP A 728 -12.99 40.01 -35.40
CA ASP A 728 -12.32 40.35 -36.66
C ASP A 728 -11.33 41.52 -36.52
N THR A 729 -11.11 42.03 -35.31
CA THR A 729 -10.09 43.05 -35.04
C THR A 729 -8.71 42.56 -35.49
N LYS A 730 -8.00 43.41 -36.24
CA LYS A 730 -6.64 43.12 -36.71
C LYS A 730 -5.65 43.28 -35.55
N ILE A 731 -5.12 42.14 -35.08
CA ILE A 731 -4.08 42.09 -34.04
C ILE A 731 -2.92 41.26 -34.58
N GLU A 732 -1.74 41.87 -34.66
CA GLU A 732 -0.51 41.25 -35.16
C GLU A 732 0.65 41.52 -34.21
N PHE A 733 1.67 40.66 -34.22
CA PHE A 733 2.90 41.01 -33.52
C PHE A 733 3.60 42.17 -34.23
N ALA A 734 4.17 43.08 -33.43
CA ALA A 734 4.99 44.15 -33.96
C ALA A 734 6.18 43.57 -34.74
N LYS A 735 6.68 44.34 -35.71
CA LYS A 735 7.90 44.03 -36.47
C LYS A 735 8.95 45.06 -36.15
N ASP A 736 10.20 44.63 -35.99
CA ASP A 736 11.33 45.55 -35.88
C ASP A 736 11.64 46.22 -37.22
N ASN A 737 12.63 47.11 -37.23
CA ASN A 737 13.06 47.86 -38.43
C ASN A 737 13.56 46.97 -39.58
N ASN A 738 13.83 45.68 -39.32
CA ASN A 738 14.26 44.70 -40.32
C ASN A 738 13.11 43.76 -40.74
N GLY A 739 11.89 43.98 -40.24
CA GLY A 739 10.72 43.16 -40.52
C GLY A 739 10.61 41.88 -39.68
N ALA A 740 11.47 41.69 -38.67
CA ALA A 740 11.42 40.51 -37.81
C ALA A 740 10.36 40.66 -36.71
N VAL A 741 9.70 39.55 -36.38
CA VAL A 741 8.61 39.52 -35.39
C VAL A 741 9.14 39.77 -33.98
N VAL A 742 8.60 40.79 -33.30
CA VAL A 742 8.85 41.12 -31.90
C VAL A 742 7.74 40.50 -31.05
N GLN A 743 7.92 39.22 -30.66
CA GLN A 743 6.88 38.45 -29.96
C GLN A 743 6.56 38.93 -28.52
N SER A 744 7.17 40.04 -28.08
CA SER A 744 6.83 40.73 -26.83
C SER A 744 5.89 41.92 -27.05
N GLN A 745 5.54 42.26 -28.29
CA GLN A 745 4.73 43.42 -28.62
C GLN A 745 3.65 43.05 -29.64
N VAL A 746 2.43 43.56 -29.44
CA VAL A 746 1.35 43.45 -30.45
C VAL A 746 0.86 44.83 -30.86
N VAL A 747 0.43 44.91 -32.11
CA VAL A 747 -0.19 46.09 -32.72
C VAL A 747 -1.64 45.74 -33.01
N ILE A 748 -2.56 46.57 -32.53
CA ILE A 748 -4.00 46.42 -32.62
C ILE A 748 -4.54 47.60 -33.42
N THR A 749 -5.13 47.36 -34.58
CA THR A 749 -5.85 48.40 -35.33
C THR A 749 -7.31 48.35 -34.89
N LEU A 750 -7.82 49.43 -34.29
CA LEU A 750 -9.23 49.49 -33.90
C LEU A 750 -10.12 49.38 -35.16
N PRO A 751 -11.16 48.53 -35.15
CA PRO A 751 -12.01 48.35 -36.32
C PRO A 751 -12.71 49.65 -36.73
N GLU A 752 -12.95 49.84 -38.01
CA GLU A 752 -13.75 50.95 -38.53
C GLU A 752 -15.17 50.95 -37.90
N GLY A 753 -15.66 52.12 -37.52
CA GLY A 753 -16.94 52.31 -36.84
C GLY A 753 -17.01 51.80 -35.39
N PHE A 754 -15.89 51.34 -34.82
CA PHE A 754 -15.83 50.89 -33.43
C PHE A 754 -15.86 52.08 -32.44
N VAL A 755 -15.16 53.17 -32.78
CA VAL A 755 -15.12 54.41 -32.01
C VAL A 755 -16.09 55.39 -32.68
N LYS A 756 -17.14 55.80 -31.96
CA LYS A 756 -18.22 56.66 -32.49
C LYS A 756 -18.13 58.13 -32.07
N THR A 757 -17.12 58.44 -31.27
CA THR A 757 -16.86 59.77 -30.73
C THR A 757 -15.42 59.77 -30.23
N SER A 758 -14.64 60.77 -30.63
CA SER A 758 -13.26 60.92 -30.14
C SER A 758 -13.22 61.08 -28.61
N ASP A 759 -12.27 60.41 -27.97
CA ASP A 759 -12.07 60.42 -26.52
C ASP A 759 -10.57 60.38 -26.21
N THR A 760 -10.03 61.49 -25.70
CA THR A 760 -8.60 61.60 -25.34
C THR A 760 -8.27 60.90 -24.01
N LYS A 761 -9.22 60.15 -23.42
CA LYS A 761 -9.04 59.40 -22.16
C LYS A 761 -9.77 58.07 -22.19
N ALA A 762 -9.93 57.45 -23.35
CA ALA A 762 -10.59 56.16 -23.47
C ALA A 762 -9.85 55.10 -22.64
N VAL A 763 -10.58 54.35 -21.83
CA VAL A 763 -10.01 53.34 -20.93
C VAL A 763 -9.69 52.08 -21.72
N PHE A 764 -8.40 51.86 -21.99
CA PHE A 764 -7.90 50.63 -22.58
C PHE A 764 -7.55 49.59 -21.50
N ARG A 765 -8.02 48.36 -21.70
CA ARG A 765 -7.80 47.25 -20.77
C ARG A 765 -7.24 46.02 -21.47
N VAL A 766 -6.25 45.39 -20.84
CA VAL A 766 -5.71 44.10 -21.26
C VAL A 766 -5.89 43.07 -20.15
N THR A 767 -6.38 41.88 -20.50
CA THR A 767 -6.54 40.78 -19.53
C THR A 767 -6.24 39.42 -20.14
N GLY A 768 -5.72 38.52 -19.29
CA GLY A 768 -5.63 37.09 -19.60
C GLY A 768 -4.58 36.69 -20.64
N VAL A 769 -3.67 37.59 -21.03
CA VAL A 769 -2.56 37.25 -21.94
C VAL A 769 -1.54 36.40 -21.20
N GLN A 770 -0.92 35.44 -21.87
CA GLN A 770 0.07 34.55 -21.29
C GLN A 770 1.44 34.66 -21.96
N THR A 771 2.50 34.57 -21.15
CA THR A 771 3.86 34.33 -21.63
C THR A 771 4.03 32.90 -22.17
N LEU A 772 5.14 32.63 -22.86
CA LEU A 772 5.46 31.28 -23.38
C LEU A 772 5.59 30.22 -22.27
N ASP A 773 5.93 30.61 -21.04
CA ASP A 773 6.00 29.77 -19.84
C ASP A 773 4.70 29.74 -19.01
N ASN A 774 3.58 30.19 -19.59
CA ASN A 774 2.22 30.17 -19.02
C ASN A 774 1.96 31.12 -17.83
N LYS A 775 2.77 32.16 -17.63
CA LYS A 775 2.43 33.23 -16.67
C LYS A 775 1.31 34.09 -17.23
N VAL A 776 0.32 34.44 -16.44
CA VAL A 776 -0.84 35.24 -16.84
C VAL A 776 -0.59 36.72 -16.55
N SER A 777 -0.91 37.61 -17.49
CA SER A 777 -0.78 39.05 -17.30
C SER A 777 -1.67 39.51 -16.15
N ASN A 778 -1.14 40.31 -15.25
CA ASN A 778 -1.97 41.10 -14.35
C ASN A 778 -2.92 42.00 -15.18
N PRO A 779 -4.17 42.23 -14.74
CA PRO A 779 -5.06 43.16 -15.41
C PRO A 779 -4.37 44.52 -15.57
N PHE A 780 -4.27 44.98 -16.80
CA PHE A 780 -3.64 46.26 -17.12
C PHE A 780 -4.71 47.24 -17.58
N ILE A 781 -4.63 48.48 -17.11
CA ILE A 781 -5.53 49.56 -17.47
C ILE A 781 -4.70 50.81 -17.74
N LYS A 782 -4.91 51.45 -18.89
CA LYS A 782 -4.32 52.75 -19.24
C LYS A 782 -5.34 53.56 -20.03
N THR A 783 -5.32 54.88 -19.90
CA THR A 783 -6.08 55.74 -20.80
C THR A 783 -5.29 55.96 -22.09
N ILE A 784 -5.95 55.84 -23.23
CA ILE A 784 -5.42 56.12 -24.55
C ILE A 784 -6.28 57.20 -25.23
N ASP A 785 -5.72 57.86 -26.22
CA ASP A 785 -6.51 58.68 -27.13
C ASP A 785 -7.17 57.75 -28.15
N VAL A 786 -8.41 58.03 -28.52
CA VAL A 786 -9.07 57.40 -29.66
C VAL A 786 -9.81 58.47 -30.44
N GLU A 787 -9.81 58.31 -31.75
CA GLU A 787 -10.50 59.22 -32.66
C GLU A 787 -11.76 58.55 -33.18
N ASP A 788 -12.80 59.36 -33.42
CA ASP A 788 -13.99 58.91 -34.10
C ASP A 788 -13.63 58.29 -35.46
N ASN A 789 -14.03 57.05 -35.67
CA ASN A 789 -13.81 56.33 -36.92
C ASN A 789 -15.12 55.76 -37.47
N ALA A 790 -16.26 56.29 -37.02
CA ALA A 790 -17.58 55.97 -37.56
C ALA A 790 -17.94 56.94 -38.69
N ALA A 791 -18.34 56.38 -39.84
CA ALA A 791 -18.86 57.18 -40.94
C ALA A 791 -20.25 57.74 -40.60
N PRO A 792 -20.54 59.03 -40.87
CA PRO A 792 -21.87 59.59 -40.69
C PRO A 792 -22.88 58.93 -41.64
N GLU A 793 -23.99 58.43 -41.10
CA GLU A 793 -25.04 57.74 -41.85
C GLU A 793 -26.28 58.63 -42.01
N ALA A 794 -26.73 58.90 -43.24
CA ALA A 794 -28.01 59.56 -43.48
C ALA A 794 -29.17 58.72 -42.91
N LYS A 795 -29.91 59.26 -41.94
CA LYS A 795 -31.00 58.55 -41.24
C LYS A 795 -32.38 58.91 -41.77
N SER A 796 -32.60 60.20 -42.03
CA SER A 796 -33.89 60.74 -42.48
C SER A 796 -33.68 62.04 -43.23
N PHE A 797 -34.66 62.45 -44.02
CA PHE A 797 -34.72 63.80 -44.55
C PHE A 797 -36.16 64.31 -44.54
N VAL A 798 -36.33 65.62 -44.38
CA VAL A 798 -37.64 66.28 -44.35
C VAL A 798 -37.60 67.58 -45.13
N ALA A 799 -38.70 67.94 -45.77
CA ALA A 799 -38.86 69.28 -46.36
C ALA A 799 -39.01 70.29 -45.23
N THR A 800 -38.13 71.29 -45.17
CA THR A 800 -38.13 72.33 -44.13
C THR A 800 -38.65 73.67 -44.63
N ASP A 801 -38.59 73.91 -45.93
CA ASP A 801 -39.25 75.01 -46.64
C ASP A 801 -39.72 74.52 -48.04
N LEU A 802 -40.29 75.39 -48.87
CA LEU A 802 -40.74 75.08 -50.24
C LEU A 802 -39.58 74.63 -51.15
N ASP A 803 -38.38 75.12 -50.89
CA ASP A 803 -37.15 74.87 -51.65
C ASP A 803 -36.05 74.18 -50.83
N GLU A 804 -36.29 73.83 -49.55
CA GLU A 804 -35.27 73.23 -48.68
C GLU A 804 -35.61 71.82 -48.19
N ILE A 805 -34.59 70.97 -48.18
CA ILE A 805 -34.60 69.63 -47.58
C ILE A 805 -33.50 69.52 -46.53
N THR A 806 -33.88 69.21 -45.30
CA THR A 806 -32.93 68.93 -44.21
C THR A 806 -32.74 67.43 -44.02
N VAL A 807 -31.52 66.94 -44.20
CA VAL A 807 -31.09 65.55 -43.97
C VAL A 807 -30.45 65.44 -42.59
N THR A 808 -30.95 64.51 -41.77
CA THR A 808 -30.39 64.19 -40.45
C THR A 808 -29.48 62.98 -40.56
N TYR A 809 -28.23 63.12 -40.13
CA TYR A 809 -27.23 62.06 -40.08
C TYR A 809 -27.13 61.41 -38.68
N SER A 810 -26.38 60.32 -38.54
CA SER A 810 -26.11 59.66 -37.24
C SER A 810 -25.32 60.54 -36.27
N GLU A 811 -24.67 61.58 -36.80
CA GLU A 811 -23.81 62.52 -36.10
C GLU A 811 -23.77 63.86 -36.85
N ALA A 812 -23.11 64.85 -36.25
CA ALA A 812 -23.00 66.19 -36.82
C ALA A 812 -21.98 66.21 -37.97
N LEU A 813 -22.36 66.83 -39.07
CA LEU A 813 -21.48 67.06 -40.21
C LEU A 813 -20.57 68.28 -40.00
N LYS A 814 -19.40 68.23 -40.62
CA LYS A 814 -18.51 69.38 -40.76
C LYS A 814 -19.06 70.35 -41.80
N ALA A 815 -18.82 71.65 -41.58
CA ALA A 815 -19.24 72.68 -42.52
C ALA A 815 -18.68 72.43 -43.92
N ILE A 816 -19.56 72.42 -44.93
CA ILE A 816 -19.20 72.32 -46.34
C ILE A 816 -18.63 73.66 -46.81
N VAL A 817 -17.59 73.63 -47.65
CA VAL A 817 -16.99 74.85 -48.22
C VAL A 817 -17.97 75.47 -49.22
N LEU A 818 -18.14 76.79 -49.18
CA LEU A 818 -19.04 77.50 -50.10
C LEU A 818 -18.67 77.21 -51.56
N GLY A 819 -19.62 76.68 -52.35
CA GLY A 819 -19.41 76.30 -53.76
C GLY A 819 -18.95 74.85 -53.98
N SER A 820 -19.03 73.98 -52.96
CA SER A 820 -18.80 72.53 -53.12
C SER A 820 -19.98 71.86 -53.83
N ASP A 821 -19.69 70.91 -54.72
CA ASP A 821 -20.72 70.11 -55.41
C ASP A 821 -20.99 68.84 -54.60
N VAL A 822 -22.16 68.73 -53.96
CA VAL A 822 -22.56 67.51 -53.22
C VAL A 822 -23.32 66.51 -54.10
N THR A 823 -23.53 66.80 -55.38
CA THR A 823 -24.39 66.00 -56.27
C THR A 823 -23.76 64.70 -56.72
N ASP A 824 -22.44 64.57 -56.59
CA ASP A 824 -21.70 63.34 -56.80
C ASP A 824 -21.72 62.41 -55.58
N GLU A 825 -22.18 62.92 -54.43
CA GLU A 825 -22.25 62.25 -53.13
C GLU A 825 -23.68 61.93 -52.67
N VAL A 826 -24.66 62.75 -53.06
CA VAL A 826 -26.07 62.61 -52.70
C VAL A 826 -26.95 62.77 -53.93
N ASN A 827 -27.85 61.80 -54.14
CA ASN A 827 -28.85 61.83 -55.20
C ASN A 827 -30.27 61.90 -54.64
N LEU A 828 -31.08 62.80 -55.19
CA LEU A 828 -32.50 62.97 -54.83
C LEU A 828 -33.42 62.46 -55.95
N TYR A 829 -34.55 61.86 -55.58
CA TYR A 829 -35.52 61.32 -56.53
C TYR A 829 -36.97 61.65 -56.15
N ASP A 830 -37.81 61.87 -57.15
CA ASP A 830 -39.26 62.04 -57.00
C ASP A 830 -40.01 60.70 -56.83
N SER A 831 -41.33 60.76 -56.60
CA SER A 831 -42.19 59.58 -56.45
C SER A 831 -42.23 58.63 -57.66
N LYS A 832 -41.76 59.09 -58.83
CA LYS A 832 -41.67 58.31 -60.08
C LYS A 832 -40.23 57.84 -60.35
N GLY A 833 -39.28 58.16 -59.47
CA GLY A 833 -37.87 57.83 -59.60
C GLY A 833 -37.09 58.75 -60.54
N ALA A 834 -37.64 59.91 -60.93
CA ALA A 834 -36.90 60.92 -61.67
C ALA A 834 -35.95 61.67 -60.74
N SER A 835 -34.73 61.99 -61.23
CA SER A 835 -33.75 62.75 -60.46
C SER A 835 -34.24 64.18 -60.22
N VAL A 836 -34.06 64.65 -58.99
CA VAL A 836 -34.30 66.04 -58.59
C VAL A 836 -32.95 66.72 -58.41
N ALA A 837 -32.74 67.86 -59.07
CA ALA A 837 -31.49 68.61 -59.00
C ALA A 837 -31.33 69.26 -57.62
N ILE A 838 -30.11 69.21 -57.09
CA ILE A 838 -29.68 69.97 -55.92
C ILE A 838 -29.07 71.26 -56.47
N GLU A 839 -29.57 72.41 -56.01
CA GLU A 839 -29.13 73.73 -56.45
C GLU A 839 -28.03 74.30 -55.53
N ASP A 840 -28.08 73.99 -54.24
CA ASP A 840 -27.09 74.37 -53.24
C ASP A 840 -27.09 73.39 -52.07
N ALA A 841 -26.01 73.39 -51.28
CA ALA A 841 -25.89 72.56 -50.09
C ALA A 841 -25.10 73.28 -48.99
N THR A 842 -25.66 73.27 -47.79
CA THR A 842 -25.01 73.82 -46.59
C THR A 842 -25.16 72.87 -45.41
N VAL A 843 -24.37 73.10 -44.35
CA VAL A 843 -24.54 72.41 -43.08
C VAL A 843 -25.07 73.41 -42.05
N SER A 844 -26.19 73.07 -41.41
CA SER A 844 -26.84 73.93 -40.42
C SER A 844 -25.98 74.08 -39.16
N ALA A 845 -26.31 75.05 -38.31
CA ALA A 845 -25.65 75.26 -37.02
C ALA A 845 -25.74 74.01 -36.10
N GLU A 846 -26.74 73.16 -36.32
CA GLU A 846 -26.96 71.89 -35.62
C GLU A 846 -26.25 70.69 -36.30
N GLY A 847 -25.44 70.92 -37.34
CA GLY A 847 -24.67 69.88 -38.01
C GLY A 847 -25.47 69.01 -38.98
N LYS A 848 -26.61 69.49 -39.49
CA LYS A 848 -27.44 68.78 -40.47
C LYS A 848 -27.16 69.27 -41.89
N LEU A 849 -27.24 68.38 -42.88
CA LEU A 849 -27.13 68.77 -44.29
C LEU A 849 -28.46 69.38 -44.74
N VAL A 850 -28.41 70.61 -45.26
CA VAL A 850 -29.54 71.31 -45.86
C VAL A 850 -29.27 71.42 -47.36
N LEU A 851 -30.18 70.87 -48.16
CA LEU A 851 -30.13 70.86 -49.62
C LEU A 851 -31.20 71.79 -50.18
N THR A 852 -30.82 72.71 -51.06
CA THR A 852 -31.74 73.57 -51.80
C THR A 852 -32.13 72.89 -53.11
N VAL A 853 -33.42 72.88 -53.43
CA VAL A 853 -34.02 72.27 -54.62
C VAL A 853 -35.15 73.17 -55.16
N ALA A 854 -35.50 73.05 -56.43
CA ALA A 854 -36.58 73.84 -57.01
C ALA A 854 -37.97 73.62 -56.36
N ASP A 855 -38.23 72.42 -55.84
CA ASP A 855 -39.46 72.06 -55.11
C ASP A 855 -39.17 70.89 -54.15
N SER A 856 -39.14 71.15 -52.84
CA SER A 856 -38.83 70.15 -51.81
C SER A 856 -39.96 69.12 -51.62
N SER A 857 -41.17 69.44 -52.07
CA SER A 857 -42.35 68.59 -51.91
C SER A 857 -42.31 67.36 -52.80
N VAL A 858 -41.65 67.45 -53.97
CA VAL A 858 -41.59 66.34 -54.94
C VAL A 858 -40.57 65.26 -54.58
N VAL A 859 -39.57 65.57 -53.75
CA VAL A 859 -38.53 64.61 -53.35
C VAL A 859 -39.12 63.58 -52.39
N THR A 860 -38.95 62.30 -52.71
CA THR A 860 -39.45 61.16 -51.91
C THR A 860 -38.37 60.15 -51.52
N LYS A 861 -37.18 60.24 -52.14
CA LYS A 861 -36.07 59.33 -51.87
C LYS A 861 -34.73 60.07 -51.98
N LEU A 862 -33.82 59.72 -51.08
CA LEU A 862 -32.43 60.14 -51.04
C LEU A 862 -31.53 58.91 -51.06
N THR A 863 -30.44 58.94 -51.84
CA THR A 863 -29.40 57.91 -51.77
C THR A 863 -28.03 58.53 -51.63
N THR A 864 -27.20 57.96 -50.76
CA THR A 864 -25.77 58.32 -50.66
C THR A 864 -24.96 57.45 -51.62
N VAL A 865 -23.98 58.05 -52.27
CA VAL A 865 -23.11 57.38 -53.25
C VAL A 865 -21.66 57.71 -52.95
N GLU A 866 -20.75 56.92 -53.51
CA GLU A 866 -19.32 57.15 -53.38
C GLU A 866 -18.92 58.37 -54.23
N THR A 867 -18.27 59.37 -53.61
CA THR A 867 -17.69 60.52 -54.32
C THR A 867 -16.67 60.05 -55.36
N LYS A 868 -16.56 60.78 -56.47
CA LYS A 868 -15.55 60.50 -57.51
C LYS A 868 -14.29 61.35 -57.34
N ASP A 869 -14.36 62.44 -56.59
CA ASP A 869 -13.30 63.45 -56.41
C ASP A 869 -13.01 63.68 -54.92
N SER A 870 -12.90 64.93 -54.45
CA SER A 870 -12.79 65.24 -53.02
C SER A 870 -14.06 64.87 -52.29
N ALA A 871 -13.98 64.60 -51.00
CA ALA A 871 -15.16 64.39 -50.17
C ALA A 871 -15.63 65.70 -49.55
N GLU A 872 -16.89 66.03 -49.77
CA GLU A 872 -17.58 67.22 -49.27
C GLU A 872 -18.41 66.90 -48.02
N ILE A 873 -18.99 65.71 -47.92
CA ILE A 873 -19.83 65.33 -46.76
C ILE A 873 -19.01 64.50 -45.76
N LEU A 874 -18.41 65.23 -44.83
CA LEU A 874 -17.61 64.68 -43.73
C LEU A 874 -18.29 64.94 -42.39
N ASP A 875 -18.06 64.08 -41.41
CA ASP A 875 -18.33 64.41 -40.01
C ASP A 875 -17.29 65.40 -39.46
N LEU A 876 -17.44 65.78 -38.19
CA LEU A 876 -16.49 66.66 -37.49
C LEU A 876 -15.09 66.06 -37.33
N ALA A 877 -14.94 64.74 -37.32
CA ALA A 877 -13.66 64.04 -37.25
C ALA A 877 -13.01 63.85 -38.64
N GLY A 878 -13.74 64.14 -39.72
CA GLY A 878 -13.28 63.98 -41.10
C GLY A 878 -13.61 62.62 -41.72
N ASN A 879 -14.46 61.78 -41.11
CA ASN A 879 -14.91 60.54 -41.73
C ASN A 879 -15.91 60.84 -42.85
N LEU A 880 -15.73 60.13 -43.98
CA LEU A 880 -16.63 60.21 -45.12
C LEU A 880 -18.00 59.64 -44.77
N GLN A 881 -19.07 60.25 -45.28
CA GLN A 881 -20.40 59.66 -45.14
C GLN A 881 -20.48 58.22 -45.65
N LYS A 882 -21.36 57.45 -45.02
CA LYS A 882 -21.57 56.06 -45.43
C LYS A 882 -22.26 55.98 -46.79
N VAL A 883 -21.61 55.31 -47.73
CA VAL A 883 -22.10 55.14 -49.11
C VAL A 883 -23.18 54.06 -49.21
N GLY A 884 -24.01 54.14 -50.25
CA GLY A 884 -25.00 53.11 -50.60
C GLY A 884 -26.23 53.08 -49.68
N LEU A 885 -26.44 54.11 -48.86
CA LEU A 885 -27.64 54.24 -48.06
C LEU A 885 -28.80 54.69 -48.93
N THR A 886 -30.00 54.17 -48.66
CA THR A 886 -31.25 54.65 -49.23
C THR A 886 -32.17 55.08 -48.11
N VAL A 887 -32.54 56.34 -48.12
CA VAL A 887 -33.49 56.95 -47.19
C VAL A 887 -34.73 57.32 -47.98
N ASN A 888 -35.92 56.95 -47.50
CA ASN A 888 -37.19 57.36 -48.09
C ASN A 888 -37.87 58.37 -47.16
N LYS A 889 -38.59 59.33 -47.75
CA LYS A 889 -39.31 60.40 -47.04
C LYS A 889 -40.46 59.86 -46.19
#